data_AF-A0A803LQD1-F1
#
_entry.id   AF-A0A803LQD1-F1
#
_cell.length_a   1.000
_cell.length_b   1.000
_cell.length_c   1.000
_cell.angle_alpha   90.00
_cell.angle_beta   90.00
_cell.angle_gamma   90.00
#
_symmetry.space_group_name_H-M   'P 1'
#
loop_
_entity.id
_entity.type
_entity.pdbx_description
1 polymer ?
#
loop_
_entity_poly.entity_id
_entity_poly.type
_entity_poly.pdbx_seq_one_letter_code
_entity_poly.pdbx_strand_id
1 'polypeptide(L)'
;MGSQSVVDMIEASSGAHFSGFHVDGIESRKAVIEQPTTSTENVYNEPFVIGVAGGAASGKTTVCDMIIQQLHDQRVVVVNQDSFYHNLTEEELLRVHECNFDHPDAFDTEELLCIMDNLRRGKAVDIPNYDFKSYKNNVFPARRVNPSDVIILEGILIFHDPRVRGLMNMKIFVDTDADVRLARRIRRDTAEKARDIATVLDQYSKFVKPAFDDFILPTKKYADIIIPRGGDNHVAVDLIVQHIRTKLGQHDLCKIYPNLYVIQTTFQIRGMHTLIRDAQTTKHDFVFYADRLIRLVVEHGLGHLPFTEKQVITPTGKLLASYLSVNSVYSSMEHLRKSKLKAGSVYTGVDFCKRLCGVSIIRSGESMENALRACCKGIKIGKILIHREGDNGQQLIYEKLPQDIADRHVLLLDPILGTGNSAVQAISLLIKKGVPEGNIIFLNLISAPQGVHMVCKSFPRIKIVTSEIETGLNKDFRVIPGMGEFGDRYVAEGSNEALEDSNDDELIKTAKYIATPGKGILAADESTGTIGKRFASINVENIESNRQTLRELLFTSPGALTFLSGVILFEETLYQKTAEGKPFVEVLQENGVVPGIKVDKGVIELAGTNGETTTQGFDSLGARCQEYYKAGARFAKWRAVLKIGSTEPSELAIQQNAQGLARYAIICQENGLVPIVEPEILTDGSHDIKKCAAVTETVLAAVYKALNDHHVLLEGTLLKPNMVTPGSDSPKVATEVIAEHTVTALRRTVPPAVPGIVFLSGGQSEEEATVNLNAMNKLEVLKPWTLSFSFGRALQKSTLKIWGGKKENVIKAQEVFLARCKANSEATLGKYVATGSSTAGAASLAALLVLGLSGRPVPEILRVSPDFVTLLGLRQNLTPSRNNGFLNMLKLMQRKALLLGLEDEKIEQGDEVSGLDSQLVVDNLEPKLEFNGSSGMESSDLDVGRSEIVANESNSNLGLSGIGLGSRGERIREKLERELKPVELDVEDISYQHAGHAGVKGSDGETHFNLKIVSNEFEGKSLVKRHRMIYGLLQDELEGGLHALSIIAKTPTEVDEGR
;
A
#
# COMPACT_ATOMS: atom_id res chain seq x y z
N MET A 1 -19.84 -59.79 -21.17
CA MET A 1 -20.88 -59.91 -22.21
C MET A 1 -22.13 -59.24 -21.67
N GLY A 2 -22.83 -58.34 -22.34
CA GLY A 2 -22.65 -57.67 -23.63
C GLY A 2 -23.94 -56.86 -23.86
N SER A 3 -23.91 -55.53 -23.80
CA SER A 3 -23.49 -54.61 -24.88
C SER A 3 -24.60 -54.31 -25.90
N GLN A 4 -25.43 -53.31 -25.61
CA GLN A 4 -26.11 -52.47 -26.60
C GLN A 4 -26.73 -51.25 -25.90
N SER A 5 -26.45 -50.04 -26.39
CA SER A 5 -27.18 -48.82 -26.01
C SER A 5 -27.08 -47.74 -27.08
N VAL A 6 -28.22 -47.49 -27.73
CA VAL A 6 -28.67 -46.17 -28.21
C VAL A 6 -27.62 -45.31 -28.95
N VAL A 7 -27.57 -45.49 -30.26
CA VAL A 7 -27.53 -44.35 -31.17
C VAL A 7 -28.95 -44.19 -31.70
N ASP A 8 -29.68 -43.20 -31.18
CA ASP A 8 -30.75 -42.48 -31.89
C ASP A 8 -31.43 -41.41 -30.99
N MET A 9 -32.06 -40.44 -31.66
CA MET A 9 -33.05 -39.46 -31.19
C MET A 9 -32.60 -38.06 -30.70
N ILE A 10 -32.97 -37.08 -31.54
CA ILE A 10 -33.38 -35.67 -31.26
C ILE A 10 -32.27 -34.61 -31.21
N GLU A 11 -32.04 -33.99 -32.37
CA GLU A 11 -32.00 -32.53 -32.50
C GLU A 11 -33.41 -32.00 -32.82
N ALA A 12 -33.77 -30.79 -32.37
CA ALA A 12 -34.93 -30.04 -32.88
C ALA A 12 -34.87 -28.53 -32.53
N SER A 13 -35.04 -27.66 -33.55
CA SER A 13 -35.22 -26.18 -33.48
C SER A 13 -34.05 -25.34 -32.91
N SER A 14 -33.76 -24.09 -33.33
CA SER A 14 -34.06 -23.29 -34.55
C SER A 14 -33.29 -21.94 -34.49
N GLY A 15 -32.91 -21.24 -35.56
CA GLY A 15 -33.07 -21.55 -36.99
C GLY A 15 -32.92 -20.34 -37.96
N ALA A 16 -31.95 -19.43 -37.80
CA ALA A 16 -31.69 -18.29 -38.72
C ALA A 16 -30.19 -18.23 -39.10
N HIS A 17 -29.71 -18.19 -40.37
CA HIS A 17 -30.05 -17.38 -41.58
C HIS A 17 -29.83 -15.87 -41.35
N PHE A 18 -29.05 -15.08 -42.12
CA PHE A 18 -28.56 -15.08 -43.53
C PHE A 18 -27.04 -14.73 -43.59
N SER A 19 -26.24 -14.84 -44.67
CA SER A 19 -26.31 -15.59 -45.96
C SER A 19 -25.09 -15.35 -46.88
N GLY A 20 -24.69 -16.35 -47.69
CA GLY A 20 -24.03 -16.20 -49.00
C GLY A 20 -22.52 -15.87 -49.02
N PHE A 21 -21.72 -16.29 -50.01
CA PHE A 21 -21.97 -17.14 -51.20
C PHE A 21 -21.20 -18.47 -51.04
N HIS A 22 -21.85 -19.64 -51.16
CA HIS A 22 -22.21 -20.38 -52.39
C HIS A 22 -21.09 -21.27 -52.95
N VAL A 23 -21.46 -22.46 -53.44
CA VAL A 23 -20.59 -23.61 -53.68
C VAL A 23 -20.88 -24.21 -55.05
N ASP A 24 -19.83 -24.59 -55.78
CA ASP A 24 -19.81 -25.67 -56.78
C ASP A 24 -18.34 -26.15 -56.93
N GLY A 25 -18.02 -27.42 -57.14
CA GLY A 25 -18.87 -28.61 -57.24
C GLY A 25 -18.13 -29.88 -56.76
N ILE A 26 -18.85 -31.01 -56.72
CA ILE A 26 -18.41 -32.27 -56.08
C ILE A 26 -17.75 -33.22 -57.10
N GLU A 27 -16.68 -33.91 -56.71
CA GLU A 27 -16.51 -35.31 -57.14
C GLU A 27 -15.95 -36.19 -56.01
N SER A 28 -16.30 -37.48 -56.01
CA SER A 28 -16.18 -38.35 -54.83
C SER A 28 -15.21 -39.52 -55.05
N ARG A 29 -14.34 -39.79 -54.06
CA ARG A 29 -13.54 -41.03 -54.01
C ARG A 29 -13.53 -41.65 -52.61
N LYS A 30 -14.24 -42.79 -52.55
CA LYS A 30 -14.31 -43.84 -51.53
C LYS A 30 -13.28 -43.77 -50.39
N ALA A 31 -13.77 -43.78 -49.16
CA ALA A 31 -12.96 -44.14 -48.00
C ALA A 31 -12.52 -45.61 -48.07
N VAL A 32 -11.26 -45.87 -47.74
CA VAL A 32 -10.75 -47.19 -47.34
C VAL A 32 -10.57 -47.17 -45.84
N ILE A 33 -11.04 -48.22 -45.15
CA ILE A 33 -10.87 -48.37 -43.70
C ILE A 33 -9.70 -49.32 -43.47
N GLU A 34 -8.58 -48.79 -42.96
CA GLU A 34 -7.50 -49.61 -42.42
C GLU A 34 -7.43 -49.46 -40.88
N GLN A 35 -7.00 -50.53 -40.23
CA GLN A 35 -6.93 -50.62 -38.77
C GLN A 35 -5.58 -50.10 -38.27
N PRO A 36 -5.49 -49.51 -37.06
CA PRO A 36 -4.23 -48.98 -36.54
C PRO A 36 -3.27 -50.12 -36.14
N THR A 37 -2.38 -50.50 -37.05
CA THR A 37 -1.26 -51.40 -36.72
C THR A 37 -0.20 -50.67 -35.91
N THR A 38 0.20 -51.27 -34.78
CA THR A 38 1.22 -50.70 -33.89
C THR A 38 2.63 -50.92 -34.46
N SER A 39 3.12 -49.96 -35.24
CA SER A 39 4.52 -49.85 -35.67
C SER A 39 5.00 -48.41 -35.53
N THR A 40 6.08 -48.20 -34.76
CA THR A 40 6.71 -46.90 -34.57
C THR A 40 7.56 -46.54 -35.79
N GLU A 41 6.92 -46.07 -36.86
CA GLU A 41 7.62 -45.44 -37.97
C GLU A 41 7.97 -43.99 -37.61
N ASN A 42 9.24 -43.62 -37.77
CA ASN A 42 9.66 -42.24 -37.62
C ASN A 42 9.13 -41.42 -38.81
N VAL A 43 8.06 -40.66 -38.59
CA VAL A 43 7.59 -39.66 -39.55
C VAL A 43 8.63 -38.55 -39.64
N TYR A 44 9.53 -38.66 -40.62
CA TYR A 44 10.40 -37.56 -41.02
C TYR A 44 9.53 -36.45 -41.61
N ASN A 45 9.38 -35.32 -40.90
CA ASN A 45 8.84 -34.11 -41.51
C ASN A 45 9.76 -33.66 -42.64
N GLU A 46 9.26 -33.64 -43.88
CA GLU A 46 10.00 -33.02 -44.97
C GLU A 46 10.17 -31.51 -44.72
N PRO A 47 11.34 -30.94 -45.00
CA PRO A 47 11.61 -29.53 -44.77
C PRO A 47 10.89 -28.64 -45.79
N PHE A 48 10.49 -27.45 -45.36
CA PHE A 48 9.76 -26.49 -46.18
C PHE A 48 10.71 -25.74 -47.13
N VAL A 49 10.64 -26.06 -48.43
CA VAL A 49 11.51 -25.50 -49.46
C VAL A 49 10.90 -24.24 -50.07
N ILE A 50 11.68 -23.16 -50.07
CA ILE A 50 11.31 -21.84 -50.60
C ILE A 50 12.27 -21.49 -51.74
N GLY A 51 11.77 -21.37 -52.97
CA GLY A 51 12.54 -20.85 -54.08
C GLY A 51 12.45 -19.33 -54.18
N VAL A 52 13.58 -18.62 -54.24
CA VAL A 52 13.65 -17.16 -54.48
C VAL A 52 14.36 -16.89 -55.80
N ALA A 53 13.59 -16.52 -56.82
CA ALA A 53 14.05 -16.25 -58.18
C ALA A 53 13.95 -14.76 -58.56
N GLY A 54 14.48 -14.39 -59.72
CA GLY A 54 14.48 -13.02 -60.23
C GLY A 54 15.83 -12.59 -60.80
N GLY A 55 15.84 -11.50 -61.56
CA GLY A 55 17.00 -11.07 -62.34
C GLY A 55 18.24 -10.76 -61.51
N ALA A 56 19.40 -10.72 -62.18
CA ALA A 56 20.64 -10.23 -61.57
C ALA A 56 20.44 -8.82 -60.96
N ALA A 57 20.99 -8.60 -59.77
CA ALA A 57 20.87 -7.36 -58.99
C ALA A 57 19.44 -6.89 -58.62
N SER A 58 18.42 -7.76 -58.72
CA SER A 58 17.03 -7.45 -58.29
C SER A 58 16.87 -7.27 -56.77
N GLY A 59 17.74 -7.86 -55.96
CA GLY A 59 17.67 -7.86 -54.49
C GLY A 59 17.22 -9.19 -53.86
N LYS A 60 17.25 -10.30 -54.60
CA LYS A 60 16.99 -11.67 -54.10
C LYS A 60 17.71 -11.96 -52.78
N THR A 61 19.03 -11.84 -52.74
CA THR A 61 19.86 -12.12 -51.56
C THR A 61 19.43 -11.27 -50.37
N THR A 62 19.16 -9.98 -50.60
CA THR A 62 18.63 -9.07 -49.57
C THR A 62 17.27 -9.53 -49.02
N VAL A 63 16.37 -10.03 -49.87
CA VAL A 63 15.09 -10.63 -49.44
C VAL A 63 15.35 -11.92 -48.63
N CYS A 64 16.27 -12.78 -49.06
CA CYS A 64 16.65 -14.00 -48.33
C CYS A 64 17.21 -13.64 -46.94
N ASP A 65 18.19 -12.74 -46.89
CA ASP A 65 18.81 -12.24 -45.65
C ASP A 65 17.77 -11.65 -44.71
N MET A 66 16.80 -10.87 -45.21
CA MET A 66 15.72 -10.32 -44.40
C MET A 66 14.78 -11.40 -43.87
N ILE A 67 14.41 -12.41 -44.68
CA ILE A 67 13.60 -13.56 -44.22
C ILE A 67 14.33 -14.33 -43.11
N ILE A 68 15.63 -14.60 -43.28
CA ILE A 68 16.45 -15.32 -42.30
C ILE A 68 16.60 -14.52 -41.01
N GLN A 69 16.92 -13.22 -41.13
CA GLN A 69 17.02 -12.31 -39.99
C GLN A 69 15.72 -12.26 -39.21
N GLN A 70 14.57 -12.06 -39.88
CA GLN A 70 13.27 -11.99 -39.19
C GLN A 70 12.78 -13.34 -38.62
N LEU A 71 13.20 -14.47 -39.19
CA LEU A 71 12.89 -15.79 -38.61
C LEU A 71 13.71 -16.05 -37.33
N HIS A 72 14.91 -15.47 -37.20
CA HIS A 72 15.79 -15.60 -36.02
C HIS A 72 16.05 -17.07 -35.59
N ASP A 73 16.05 -17.99 -36.54
CA ASP A 73 16.02 -19.44 -36.28
C ASP A 73 17.22 -20.17 -36.89
N GLN A 74 17.84 -21.06 -36.12
CA GLN A 74 18.93 -21.93 -36.61
C GLN A 74 18.45 -23.04 -37.56
N ARG A 75 17.13 -23.16 -37.76
CA ARG A 75 16.45 -24.14 -38.61
C ARG A 75 16.08 -23.61 -40.00
N VAL A 76 16.78 -22.57 -40.47
CA VAL A 76 16.73 -22.07 -41.85
C VAL A 76 18.11 -22.22 -42.47
N VAL A 77 18.21 -22.73 -43.70
CA VAL A 77 19.47 -22.73 -44.47
C VAL A 77 19.29 -22.29 -45.92
N VAL A 78 20.31 -21.60 -46.46
CA VAL A 78 20.31 -21.11 -47.84
C VAL A 78 21.19 -21.98 -48.73
N VAL A 79 20.64 -22.41 -49.86
CA VAL A 79 21.35 -22.97 -51.02
C VAL A 79 21.33 -21.90 -52.11
N ASN A 80 22.49 -21.50 -52.66
CA ASN A 80 22.55 -20.57 -53.78
C ASN A 80 22.87 -21.37 -55.06
N GLN A 81 22.14 -21.12 -56.14
CA GLN A 81 22.40 -21.65 -57.48
C GLN A 81 23.81 -21.31 -57.98
N ASP A 82 24.39 -20.18 -57.55
CA ASP A 82 25.77 -19.79 -57.90
C ASP A 82 26.84 -20.79 -57.38
N SER A 83 26.52 -21.69 -56.45
CA SER A 83 27.42 -22.80 -56.06
C SER A 83 27.56 -23.88 -57.13
N PHE A 84 26.73 -23.88 -58.18
CA PHE A 84 26.57 -24.99 -59.12
C PHE A 84 26.94 -24.61 -60.56
N TYR A 85 27.76 -23.58 -60.79
CA TYR A 85 28.31 -23.35 -62.14
C TYR A 85 29.22 -24.52 -62.54
N HIS A 86 29.18 -24.89 -63.83
CA HIS A 86 30.18 -25.80 -64.39
C HIS A 86 31.59 -25.16 -64.37
N ASN A 87 32.62 -26.01 -64.23
CA ASN A 87 34.02 -25.59 -64.34
C ASN A 87 34.32 -25.19 -65.79
N LEU A 88 34.96 -24.02 -66.01
CA LEU A 88 35.40 -23.65 -67.36
C LEU A 88 36.59 -24.51 -67.82
N THR A 89 36.56 -24.91 -69.09
CA THR A 89 37.69 -25.53 -69.78
C THR A 89 38.82 -24.53 -70.04
N GLU A 90 40.01 -25.02 -70.43
CA GLU A 90 41.16 -24.14 -70.70
C GLU A 90 40.95 -23.23 -71.92
N GLU A 91 40.12 -23.64 -72.89
CA GLU A 91 39.73 -22.80 -74.04
C GLU A 91 38.72 -21.70 -73.69
N GLU A 92 37.87 -21.93 -72.69
CA GLU A 92 36.90 -20.96 -72.17
C GLU A 92 37.55 -20.00 -71.17
N LEU A 93 38.54 -20.46 -70.39
CA LEU A 93 39.37 -19.61 -69.53
C LEU A 93 40.16 -18.54 -70.31
N LEU A 94 40.43 -18.76 -71.60
CA LEU A 94 40.98 -17.76 -72.51
C LEU A 94 39.93 -16.76 -73.05
N ARG A 95 38.64 -17.09 -72.95
CA ARG A 95 37.51 -16.37 -73.56
C ARG A 95 36.35 -16.10 -72.58
N VAL A 96 36.65 -15.99 -71.28
CA VAL A 96 35.67 -15.76 -70.19
C VAL A 96 34.73 -14.57 -70.44
N HIS A 97 35.19 -13.57 -71.19
CA HIS A 97 34.41 -12.39 -71.58
C HIS A 97 33.37 -12.66 -72.68
N GLU A 98 33.36 -13.86 -73.25
CA GLU A 98 32.35 -14.37 -74.21
C GLU A 98 31.41 -15.41 -73.60
N CYS A 99 31.67 -15.89 -72.38
CA CYS A 99 30.86 -16.90 -71.69
C CYS A 99 29.58 -16.29 -71.09
N ASN A 100 28.42 -16.89 -71.37
CA ASN A 100 27.12 -16.45 -70.83
C ASN A 100 26.75 -17.19 -69.54
N PHE A 101 27.18 -16.66 -68.39
CA PHE A 101 26.83 -17.18 -67.06
C PHE A 101 25.35 -17.00 -66.68
N ASP A 102 24.59 -16.16 -67.39
CA ASP A 102 23.15 -15.98 -67.18
C ASP A 102 22.31 -17.00 -68.02
N HIS A 103 22.93 -18.00 -68.69
CA HIS A 103 22.26 -19.07 -69.48
C HIS A 103 21.95 -20.34 -68.64
N PRO A 104 20.87 -21.10 -68.92
CA PRO A 104 20.57 -22.36 -68.22
C PRO A 104 21.71 -23.38 -68.22
N ASP A 105 22.36 -23.58 -69.38
CA ASP A 105 23.44 -24.58 -69.55
C ASP A 105 24.73 -24.24 -68.79
N ALA A 106 24.81 -23.09 -68.09
CA ALA A 106 25.94 -22.75 -67.25
C ALA A 106 25.95 -23.49 -65.90
N PHE A 107 24.85 -24.17 -65.53
CA PHE A 107 24.62 -24.72 -64.18
C PHE A 107 24.42 -26.25 -64.18
N ASP A 108 25.14 -26.94 -63.28
CA ASP A 108 24.93 -28.36 -62.99
C ASP A 108 23.62 -28.56 -62.22
N THR A 109 22.55 -28.73 -62.99
CA THR A 109 21.20 -28.93 -62.45
C THR A 109 21.03 -30.33 -61.83
N GLU A 110 21.82 -31.33 -62.24
CA GLU A 110 21.76 -32.67 -61.66
C GLU A 110 22.42 -32.72 -60.28
N GLU A 111 23.56 -32.05 -60.08
CA GLU A 111 24.20 -31.90 -58.76
C GLU A 111 23.28 -31.12 -57.81
N LEU A 112 22.66 -30.02 -58.27
CA LEU A 112 21.68 -29.26 -57.49
C LEU A 112 20.48 -30.13 -57.07
N LEU A 113 19.90 -30.90 -57.99
CA LEU A 113 18.80 -31.82 -57.68
C LEU A 113 19.22 -32.90 -56.68
N CYS A 114 20.42 -33.46 -56.82
CA CYS A 114 20.98 -34.46 -55.91
C CYS A 114 21.19 -33.91 -54.49
N ILE A 115 21.74 -32.70 -54.36
CA ILE A 115 21.93 -32.04 -53.06
C ILE A 115 20.57 -31.73 -52.40
N MET A 116 19.60 -31.24 -53.16
CA MET A 116 18.26 -30.91 -52.62
C MET A 116 17.45 -32.14 -52.19
N ASP A 117 17.55 -33.28 -52.90
CA ASP A 117 16.95 -34.55 -52.47
C ASP A 117 17.57 -35.07 -51.15
N ASN A 118 18.90 -35.04 -51.03
CA ASN A 118 19.56 -35.47 -49.80
C ASN A 118 19.20 -34.58 -48.59
N LEU A 119 19.05 -33.26 -48.79
CA LEU A 119 18.57 -32.35 -47.75
C LEU A 119 17.11 -32.60 -47.37
N ARG A 120 16.20 -32.80 -48.35
CA ARG A 120 14.80 -33.19 -48.07
C ARG A 120 14.70 -34.50 -47.30
N ARG A 121 15.63 -35.43 -47.53
CA ARG A 121 15.76 -36.72 -46.82
C ARG A 121 16.51 -36.64 -45.48
N GLY A 122 16.71 -35.44 -44.93
CA GLY A 122 17.31 -35.28 -43.60
C GLY A 122 18.79 -35.64 -43.51
N LYS A 123 19.54 -35.60 -44.62
CA LYS A 123 20.99 -35.84 -44.63
C LYS A 123 21.77 -34.53 -44.73
N ALA A 124 22.85 -34.41 -43.96
CA ALA A 124 23.81 -33.32 -44.11
C ALA A 124 24.66 -33.54 -45.37
N VAL A 125 24.87 -32.45 -46.13
CA VAL A 125 25.55 -32.41 -47.43
C VAL A 125 26.71 -31.42 -47.41
N ASP A 126 27.65 -31.54 -48.34
CA ASP A 126 28.66 -30.52 -48.59
C ASP A 126 28.30 -29.79 -49.89
N ILE A 127 28.09 -28.47 -49.80
CA ILE A 127 27.74 -27.66 -50.97
C ILE A 127 29.03 -27.09 -51.59
N PRO A 128 29.22 -27.19 -52.92
CA PRO A 128 30.39 -26.62 -53.58
C PRO A 128 30.51 -25.11 -53.40
N ASN A 129 31.72 -24.60 -53.59
CA ASN A 129 32.03 -23.17 -53.55
C ASN A 129 32.72 -22.79 -54.86
N TYR A 130 31.98 -22.15 -55.77
CA TYR A 130 32.50 -21.71 -57.06
C TYR A 130 33.31 -20.41 -56.91
N ASP A 131 34.61 -20.46 -57.17
CA ASP A 131 35.43 -19.26 -57.14
C ASP A 131 35.39 -18.52 -58.48
N PHE A 132 34.72 -17.36 -58.51
CA PHE A 132 34.64 -16.46 -59.66
C PHE A 132 35.99 -15.82 -60.10
N LYS A 133 37.12 -16.14 -59.44
CA LYS A 133 38.47 -15.76 -59.90
C LYS A 133 39.14 -16.87 -60.72
N SER A 134 39.03 -18.13 -60.28
CA SER A 134 39.59 -19.30 -60.97
C SER A 134 38.59 -20.06 -61.85
N TYR A 135 37.30 -19.72 -61.77
CA TYR A 135 36.16 -20.30 -62.50
C TYR A 135 36.01 -21.83 -62.31
N LYS A 136 36.30 -22.30 -61.08
CA LYS A 136 36.28 -23.71 -60.69
C LYS A 136 35.68 -23.94 -59.29
N ASN A 137 35.00 -25.06 -59.11
CA ASN A 137 34.44 -25.57 -57.85
C ASN A 137 35.51 -26.17 -56.92
N ASN A 138 36.63 -25.48 -56.70
CA ASN A 138 37.86 -26.09 -56.19
C ASN A 138 38.49 -25.35 -55.01
N VAL A 139 37.66 -24.93 -54.04
CA VAL A 139 38.11 -24.28 -52.79
C VAL A 139 37.67 -25.11 -51.58
N PHE A 140 38.65 -25.69 -50.86
CA PHE A 140 38.43 -26.26 -49.53
C PHE A 140 38.37 -25.12 -48.47
N PRO A 141 37.54 -25.26 -47.41
CA PRO A 141 36.55 -26.31 -47.19
C PRO A 141 35.26 -26.08 -47.99
N ALA A 142 34.63 -27.17 -48.46
CA ALA A 142 33.26 -27.12 -48.95
C ALA A 142 32.30 -26.70 -47.81
N ARG A 143 31.18 -26.08 -48.14
CA ARG A 143 30.25 -25.57 -47.12
C ARG A 143 29.31 -26.69 -46.68
N ARG A 144 29.69 -27.38 -45.60
CA ARG A 144 28.84 -28.37 -44.92
C ARG A 144 27.52 -27.72 -44.49
N VAL A 145 26.40 -28.24 -45.00
CA VAL A 145 25.04 -27.84 -44.65
C VAL A 145 24.35 -29.00 -43.97
N ASN A 146 23.82 -28.73 -42.77
CA ASN A 146 22.99 -29.67 -42.02
C ASN A 146 21.52 -29.59 -42.47
N PRO A 147 20.72 -30.64 -42.24
CA PRO A 147 19.27 -30.59 -42.40
C PRO A 147 18.66 -29.47 -41.56
N SER A 148 17.59 -28.86 -42.07
CA SER A 148 16.98 -27.65 -41.52
C SER A 148 15.50 -27.62 -41.88
N ASP A 149 14.62 -27.23 -40.95
CA ASP A 149 13.17 -27.21 -41.13
C ASP A 149 12.71 -26.35 -42.33
N VAL A 150 13.51 -25.34 -42.71
CA VAL A 150 13.34 -24.51 -43.91
C VAL A 150 14.60 -24.53 -44.78
N ILE A 151 14.42 -24.72 -46.08
CA ILE A 151 15.50 -24.59 -47.08
C ILE A 151 15.14 -23.47 -48.05
N ILE A 152 15.92 -22.39 -48.09
CA ILE A 152 15.79 -21.32 -49.07
C ILE A 152 16.73 -21.63 -50.23
N LEU A 153 16.20 -21.88 -51.42
CA LEU A 153 16.97 -22.00 -52.66
C LEU A 153 16.90 -20.65 -53.41
N GLU A 154 18.01 -19.92 -53.47
CA GLU A 154 18.14 -18.67 -54.23
C GLU A 154 18.80 -18.93 -55.60
N GLY A 155 18.37 -18.25 -56.65
CA GLY A 155 19.13 -18.19 -57.90
C GLY A 155 18.50 -17.33 -58.98
N ILE A 156 19.16 -17.17 -60.13
CA ILE A 156 18.60 -16.45 -61.28
C ILE A 156 17.63 -17.32 -62.09
N LEU A 157 17.87 -18.63 -62.16
CA LEU A 157 17.20 -19.55 -63.08
C LEU A 157 16.57 -20.78 -62.40
N ILE A 158 16.48 -20.81 -61.07
CA ILE A 158 15.87 -21.93 -60.31
C ILE A 158 14.39 -22.21 -60.66
N PHE A 159 13.69 -21.30 -61.36
CA PHE A 159 12.34 -21.51 -61.88
C PHE A 159 12.30 -21.94 -63.36
N HIS A 160 13.45 -22.15 -64.00
CA HIS A 160 13.53 -22.61 -65.39
C HIS A 160 13.17 -24.10 -65.47
N ASP A 161 13.97 -24.97 -64.85
CA ASP A 161 13.74 -26.42 -64.86
C ASP A 161 12.44 -26.81 -64.09
N PRO A 162 11.53 -27.61 -64.68
CA PRO A 162 10.32 -28.10 -64.00
C PRO A 162 10.58 -28.96 -62.76
N ARG A 163 11.68 -29.73 -62.75
CA ARG A 163 12.07 -30.65 -61.68
C ARG A 163 12.48 -29.88 -60.43
N VAL A 164 13.31 -28.85 -60.61
CA VAL A 164 13.75 -27.95 -59.52
C VAL A 164 12.55 -27.22 -58.91
N ARG A 165 11.62 -26.73 -59.74
CA ARG A 165 10.33 -26.17 -59.27
C ARG A 165 9.47 -27.18 -58.50
N GLY A 166 9.48 -28.44 -58.91
CA GLY A 166 8.75 -29.52 -58.23
C GLY A 166 9.24 -29.84 -56.82
N LEU A 167 10.41 -29.31 -56.41
CA LEU A 167 10.92 -29.43 -55.04
C LEU A 167 10.42 -28.31 -54.11
N MET A 168 9.78 -27.25 -54.63
CA MET A 168 9.49 -26.01 -53.89
C MET A 168 8.05 -25.96 -53.37
N ASN A 169 7.89 -25.77 -52.06
CA ASN A 169 6.59 -25.52 -51.42
C ASN A 169 6.11 -24.07 -51.59
N MET A 170 7.04 -23.12 -51.76
CA MET A 170 6.75 -21.71 -52.05
C MET A 170 7.75 -21.15 -53.07
N LYS A 171 7.26 -20.33 -54.01
CA LYS A 171 8.01 -19.78 -55.14
C LYS A 171 7.84 -18.26 -55.17
N ILE A 172 8.88 -17.54 -54.76
CA ILE A 172 8.95 -16.08 -54.69
C ILE A 172 9.74 -15.55 -55.89
N PHE A 173 9.21 -14.56 -56.61
CA PHE A 173 9.95 -13.85 -57.67
C PHE A 173 10.19 -12.39 -57.26
N VAL A 174 11.46 -11.98 -57.21
CA VAL A 174 11.86 -10.62 -56.88
C VAL A 174 11.92 -9.77 -58.14
N ASP A 175 10.97 -8.82 -58.21
CA ASP A 175 10.66 -8.03 -59.39
C ASP A 175 11.15 -6.59 -59.18
N THR A 176 12.09 -6.16 -60.01
CA THR A 176 12.75 -4.85 -59.89
C THR A 176 13.10 -4.36 -61.29
N ASP A 177 12.92 -3.06 -61.53
CA ASP A 177 13.05 -2.44 -62.84
C ASP A 177 14.47 -2.58 -63.42
N ALA A 178 14.57 -2.60 -64.76
CA ALA A 178 15.80 -2.98 -65.45
C ALA A 178 16.93 -1.92 -65.29
N ASP A 179 16.56 -0.65 -65.17
CA ASP A 179 17.43 0.48 -64.86
C ASP A 179 17.93 0.43 -63.41
N VAL A 180 17.05 0.15 -62.44
CA VAL A 180 17.41 -0.02 -61.02
C VAL A 180 18.36 -1.21 -60.85
N ARG A 181 18.09 -2.34 -61.53
CA ARG A 181 19.00 -3.50 -61.57
C ARG A 181 20.34 -3.16 -62.22
N LEU A 182 20.35 -2.42 -63.33
CA LEU A 182 21.58 -2.00 -63.98
C LEU A 182 22.41 -1.07 -63.08
N ALA A 183 21.80 -0.06 -62.45
CA ALA A 183 22.47 0.83 -61.52
C ALA A 183 23.05 0.07 -60.30
N ARG A 184 22.28 -0.88 -59.74
CA ARG A 184 22.76 -1.78 -58.67
C ARG A 184 23.93 -2.65 -59.16
N ARG A 185 23.87 -3.21 -60.37
CA ARG A 185 24.95 -4.05 -60.94
C ARG A 185 26.21 -3.24 -61.25
N ILE A 186 26.09 -2.04 -61.81
CA ILE A 186 27.24 -1.13 -62.03
C ILE A 186 27.91 -0.83 -60.69
N ARG A 187 27.16 -0.34 -59.68
CA ARG A 187 27.73 0.01 -58.37
C ARG A 187 28.46 -1.18 -57.72
N ARG A 188 27.89 -2.38 -57.81
CA ARG A 188 28.47 -3.62 -57.28
C ARG A 188 29.74 -4.02 -58.05
N ASP A 189 29.63 -4.18 -59.37
CA ASP A 189 30.71 -4.77 -60.17
C ASP A 189 31.90 -3.79 -60.39
N THR A 190 31.71 -2.47 -60.24
CA THR A 190 32.83 -1.51 -60.19
C THR A 190 33.48 -1.47 -58.81
N ALA A 191 32.71 -1.34 -57.71
CA ALA A 191 33.27 -1.15 -56.37
C ALA A 191 33.83 -2.43 -55.74
N GLU A 192 33.13 -3.57 -55.90
CA GLU A 192 33.50 -4.84 -55.24
C GLU A 192 34.38 -5.73 -56.13
N LYS A 193 34.30 -5.55 -57.46
CA LYS A 193 35.00 -6.41 -58.45
C LYS A 193 35.98 -5.66 -59.34
N ALA A 194 36.18 -4.35 -59.10
CA ALA A 194 37.14 -3.49 -59.81
C ALA A 194 37.03 -3.53 -61.35
N ARG A 195 35.82 -3.77 -61.89
CA ARG A 195 35.58 -3.79 -63.34
C ARG A 195 35.34 -2.39 -63.88
N ASP A 196 35.76 -2.13 -65.11
CA ASP A 196 35.42 -0.90 -65.81
C ASP A 196 33.93 -0.84 -66.18
N ILE A 197 33.37 0.38 -66.21
CA ILE A 197 31.96 0.65 -66.50
C ILE A 197 31.59 0.20 -67.92
N ALA A 198 32.44 0.42 -68.92
CA ALA A 198 32.13 0.00 -70.29
C ALA A 198 32.09 -1.54 -70.40
N THR A 199 32.97 -2.26 -69.70
CA THR A 199 32.91 -3.74 -69.64
C THR A 199 31.64 -4.25 -68.97
N VAL A 200 31.17 -3.57 -67.91
CA VAL A 200 29.90 -3.94 -67.24
C VAL A 200 28.69 -3.66 -68.14
N LEU A 201 28.69 -2.54 -68.88
CA LEU A 201 27.63 -2.19 -69.83
C LEU A 201 27.59 -3.11 -71.06
N ASP A 202 28.76 -3.51 -71.60
CA ASP A 202 28.86 -4.46 -72.69
C ASP A 202 28.32 -5.84 -72.27
N GLN A 203 28.81 -6.41 -71.17
CA GLN A 203 28.30 -7.68 -70.64
C GLN A 203 26.80 -7.62 -70.34
N TYR A 204 26.31 -6.50 -69.81
CA TYR A 204 24.88 -6.33 -69.54
C TYR A 204 24.04 -6.37 -70.83
N SER A 205 24.51 -5.69 -71.88
CA SER A 205 23.80 -5.59 -73.16
C SER A 205 23.90 -6.88 -73.99
N LYS A 206 25.07 -7.53 -73.97
CA LYS A 206 25.40 -8.72 -74.77
C LYS A 206 24.82 -10.02 -74.20
N PHE A 207 24.73 -10.13 -72.87
CA PHE A 207 24.34 -11.38 -72.20
C PHE A 207 23.22 -11.21 -71.16
N VAL A 208 23.37 -10.30 -70.19
CA VAL A 208 22.50 -10.25 -69.00
C VAL A 208 21.06 -9.85 -69.35
N LYS A 209 20.88 -8.84 -70.20
CA LYS A 209 19.54 -8.36 -70.57
C LYS A 209 18.81 -9.34 -71.49
N PRO A 210 19.42 -9.89 -72.56
CA PRO A 210 18.82 -10.98 -73.33
C PRO A 210 18.45 -12.18 -72.46
N ALA A 211 19.39 -12.70 -71.66
CA ALA A 211 19.13 -13.86 -70.81
C ALA A 211 18.04 -13.61 -69.75
N PHE A 212 17.94 -12.36 -69.25
CA PHE A 212 16.83 -11.96 -68.40
C PHE A 212 15.47 -12.00 -69.13
N ASP A 213 15.40 -11.53 -70.36
CA ASP A 213 14.15 -11.50 -71.14
C ASP A 213 13.74 -12.90 -71.63
N ASP A 214 14.71 -13.71 -72.05
CA ASP A 214 14.50 -15.02 -72.68
C ASP A 214 14.29 -16.16 -71.66
N PHE A 215 15.05 -16.17 -70.56
CA PHE A 215 15.06 -17.30 -69.61
C PHE A 215 14.55 -16.96 -68.21
N ILE A 216 14.81 -15.75 -67.69
CA ILE A 216 14.45 -15.40 -66.29
C ILE A 216 13.02 -14.87 -66.20
N LEU A 217 12.69 -13.78 -66.90
CA LEU A 217 11.39 -13.11 -66.85
C LEU A 217 10.21 -14.03 -67.20
N PRO A 218 10.29 -14.95 -68.20
CA PRO A 218 9.19 -15.86 -68.51
C PRO A 218 8.87 -16.87 -67.40
N THR A 219 9.76 -17.05 -66.42
CA THR A 219 9.51 -17.91 -65.25
C THR A 219 8.73 -17.23 -64.12
N LYS A 220 8.56 -15.90 -64.17
CA LYS A 220 7.75 -15.11 -63.23
C LYS A 220 6.30 -15.63 -63.12
N LYS A 221 5.77 -16.22 -64.20
CA LYS A 221 4.44 -16.88 -64.24
C LYS A 221 4.32 -18.15 -63.39
N TYR A 222 5.43 -18.68 -62.86
CA TYR A 222 5.48 -19.83 -61.95
C TYR A 222 5.65 -19.42 -60.48
N ALA A 223 5.68 -18.13 -60.17
CA ALA A 223 5.77 -17.63 -58.81
C ALA A 223 4.40 -17.65 -58.12
N ASP A 224 4.36 -18.10 -56.88
CA ASP A 224 3.18 -17.97 -56.01
C ASP A 224 3.08 -16.53 -55.46
N ILE A 225 4.22 -15.86 -55.28
CA ILE A 225 4.34 -14.51 -54.73
C ILE A 225 5.35 -13.69 -55.57
N ILE A 226 5.00 -12.44 -55.87
CA ILE A 226 5.89 -11.48 -56.56
C ILE A 226 6.18 -10.31 -55.61
N ILE A 227 7.46 -10.02 -55.37
CA ILE A 227 7.88 -8.89 -54.53
C ILE A 227 8.37 -7.75 -55.42
N PRO A 228 7.58 -6.68 -55.64
CA PRO A 228 8.05 -5.49 -56.34
C PRO A 228 9.05 -4.72 -55.47
N ARG A 229 10.13 -4.23 -56.08
CA ARG A 229 11.26 -3.49 -55.48
C ARG A 229 12.17 -4.32 -54.54
N GLY A 230 11.92 -5.62 -54.39
CA GLY A 230 12.76 -6.51 -53.58
C GLY A 230 12.88 -6.09 -52.11
N GLY A 231 14.11 -5.99 -51.60
CA GLY A 231 14.39 -5.73 -50.17
C GLY A 231 13.83 -4.40 -49.64
N ASP A 232 13.52 -3.43 -50.51
CA ASP A 232 12.89 -2.16 -50.11
C ASP A 232 11.39 -2.32 -49.73
N ASN A 233 10.83 -3.52 -49.89
CA ASN A 233 9.42 -3.84 -49.64
C ASN A 233 9.25 -4.70 -48.38
N HIS A 234 9.60 -4.11 -47.23
CA HIS A 234 9.53 -4.76 -45.91
C HIS A 234 8.18 -5.45 -45.65
N VAL A 235 7.05 -4.78 -45.95
CA VAL A 235 5.70 -5.32 -45.73
C VAL A 235 5.46 -6.65 -46.46
N ALA A 236 5.97 -6.81 -47.69
CA ALA A 236 5.86 -8.07 -48.41
C ALA A 236 6.71 -9.18 -47.75
N VAL A 237 7.89 -8.84 -47.23
CA VAL A 237 8.76 -9.78 -46.52
C VAL A 237 8.16 -10.20 -45.18
N ASP A 238 7.60 -9.26 -44.41
CA ASP A 238 6.94 -9.53 -43.13
C ASP A 238 5.78 -10.52 -43.29
N LEU A 239 4.95 -10.34 -44.33
CA LEU A 239 3.84 -11.24 -44.67
C LEU A 239 4.32 -12.65 -45.07
N ILE A 240 5.42 -12.74 -45.82
CA ILE A 240 6.07 -14.02 -46.16
C ILE A 240 6.56 -14.72 -44.89
N VAL A 241 7.24 -13.99 -43.99
CA VAL A 241 7.73 -14.53 -42.72
C VAL A 241 6.59 -15.00 -41.82
N GLN A 242 5.48 -14.25 -41.73
CA GLN A 242 4.27 -14.71 -41.02
C GLN A 242 3.69 -16.00 -41.63
N HIS A 243 3.66 -16.12 -42.96
CA HIS A 243 3.20 -17.35 -43.62
C HIS A 243 4.15 -18.54 -43.34
N ILE A 244 5.47 -18.33 -43.34
CA ILE A 244 6.46 -19.36 -42.99
C ILE A 244 6.28 -19.80 -41.53
N ARG A 245 6.18 -18.86 -40.58
CA ARG A 245 5.90 -19.16 -39.15
C ARG A 245 4.61 -19.95 -38.97
N THR A 246 3.57 -19.64 -39.75
CA THR A 246 2.30 -20.39 -39.79
C THR A 246 2.50 -21.82 -40.30
N LYS A 247 3.23 -22.01 -41.41
CA LYS A 247 3.50 -23.34 -41.99
C LYS A 247 4.40 -24.21 -41.11
N LEU A 248 5.31 -23.60 -40.36
CA LEU A 248 6.17 -24.26 -39.36
C LEU A 248 5.43 -24.58 -38.04
N GLY A 249 4.12 -24.34 -37.93
CA GLY A 249 3.34 -24.62 -36.73
C GLY A 249 3.68 -23.75 -35.52
N GLN A 250 4.45 -22.66 -35.69
CA GLN A 250 4.95 -21.85 -34.58
C GLN A 250 3.84 -21.07 -33.84
N HIS A 251 2.64 -21.01 -34.40
CA HIS A 251 1.45 -20.47 -33.73
C HIS A 251 0.75 -21.46 -32.78
N ASP A 252 1.21 -22.71 -32.68
CA ASP A 252 0.63 -23.72 -31.80
C ASP A 252 1.73 -24.53 -31.08
N LEU A 253 2.55 -23.82 -30.30
CA LEU A 253 3.59 -24.39 -29.45
C LEU A 253 3.06 -25.43 -28.45
N CYS A 254 1.76 -25.40 -28.11
CA CYS A 254 1.08 -26.39 -27.28
C CYS A 254 1.01 -27.78 -27.95
N LYS A 255 1.00 -27.86 -29.28
CA LYS A 255 1.13 -29.14 -30.02
C LYS A 255 2.56 -29.67 -30.07
N ILE A 256 3.56 -28.78 -29.97
CA ILE A 256 4.99 -29.13 -30.00
C ILE A 256 5.46 -29.54 -28.60
N TYR A 257 4.98 -28.85 -27.56
CA TYR A 257 5.36 -29.03 -26.16
C TYR A 257 4.14 -29.41 -25.31
N PRO A 258 3.90 -30.71 -25.04
CA PRO A 258 2.75 -31.17 -24.25
C PRO A 258 2.81 -30.78 -22.76
N ASN A 259 3.91 -30.16 -22.35
CA ASN A 259 4.18 -29.62 -21.02
C ASN A 259 4.06 -28.07 -20.95
N LEU A 260 3.64 -27.42 -22.04
CA LEU A 260 3.27 -26.02 -22.09
C LEU A 260 1.74 -25.88 -22.00
N TYR A 261 1.28 -25.03 -21.09
CA TYR A 261 -0.13 -24.72 -20.89
C TYR A 261 -0.36 -23.21 -21.07
N VAL A 262 -1.24 -22.86 -22.02
CA VAL A 262 -1.67 -21.48 -22.24
C VAL A 262 -3.11 -21.34 -21.74
N ILE A 263 -3.36 -20.32 -20.93
CA ILE A 263 -4.69 -20.07 -20.35
C ILE A 263 -5.65 -19.63 -21.45
N GLN A 264 -6.87 -20.15 -21.43
CA GLN A 264 -7.91 -19.81 -22.40
C GLN A 264 -8.17 -18.29 -22.42
N THR A 265 -7.79 -17.63 -23.51
CA THR A 265 -7.95 -16.18 -23.66
C THR A 265 -9.42 -15.79 -23.70
N THR A 266 -9.86 -15.01 -22.73
CA THR A 266 -11.20 -14.37 -22.69
C THR A 266 -11.09 -12.88 -23.03
N PHE A 267 -12.21 -12.20 -23.32
CA PHE A 267 -12.23 -10.74 -23.47
C PHE A 267 -11.71 -10.01 -22.21
N GLN A 268 -11.96 -10.55 -21.01
CA GLN A 268 -11.42 -10.01 -19.76
C GLN A 268 -9.89 -10.15 -19.72
N ILE A 269 -9.35 -11.34 -20.01
CA ILE A 269 -7.91 -11.60 -20.05
C ILE A 269 -7.25 -10.68 -21.10
N ARG A 270 -7.82 -10.57 -22.30
CA ARG A 270 -7.35 -9.67 -23.36
C ARG A 270 -7.40 -8.19 -22.96
N GLY A 271 -8.43 -7.77 -22.21
CA GLY A 271 -8.53 -6.39 -21.68
C GLY A 271 -7.42 -6.07 -20.69
N MET A 272 -7.16 -6.98 -19.72
CA MET A 272 -6.04 -6.83 -18.78
C MET A 272 -4.69 -6.85 -19.51
N HIS A 273 -4.52 -7.75 -20.48
CA HIS A 273 -3.38 -7.80 -21.41
C HIS A 273 -3.23 -6.57 -22.33
N THR A 274 -4.26 -5.73 -22.46
CA THR A 274 -4.15 -4.45 -23.18
C THR A 274 -3.59 -3.39 -22.23
N LEU A 275 -4.15 -3.27 -21.03
CA LEU A 275 -3.77 -2.29 -20.02
C LEU A 275 -2.33 -2.47 -19.54
N ILE A 276 -1.89 -3.70 -19.27
CA ILE A 276 -0.49 -3.96 -18.88
C ILE A 276 0.52 -3.78 -20.02
N ARG A 277 0.08 -3.67 -21.28
CA ARG A 277 0.96 -3.38 -22.43
C ARG A 277 0.98 -1.92 -22.84
N ASP A 278 -0.12 -1.19 -22.61
CA ASP A 278 -0.17 0.24 -22.84
C ASP A 278 0.86 0.99 -21.97
N ALA A 279 1.58 1.92 -22.60
CA ALA A 279 2.59 2.75 -21.95
C ALA A 279 1.98 3.95 -21.20
N GLN A 280 0.73 4.31 -21.47
CA GLN A 280 0.00 5.40 -20.78
C GLN A 280 -0.77 4.92 -19.53
N THR A 281 -0.87 3.61 -19.31
CA THR A 281 -1.57 3.04 -18.15
C THR A 281 -0.80 3.32 -16.86
N THR A 282 -1.51 3.86 -15.86
CA THR A 282 -0.93 4.34 -14.59
C THR A 282 -0.26 3.20 -13.79
N LYS A 283 0.66 3.52 -12.87
CA LYS A 283 1.28 2.52 -11.99
C LYS A 283 0.22 1.74 -11.18
N HIS A 284 -0.78 2.44 -10.65
CA HIS A 284 -1.87 1.81 -9.88
C HIS A 284 -2.68 0.84 -10.74
N ASP A 285 -3.10 1.24 -11.94
CA ASP A 285 -3.85 0.38 -12.85
C ASP A 285 -2.99 -0.79 -13.36
N PHE A 286 -1.74 -0.53 -13.72
CA PHE A 286 -0.78 -1.55 -14.13
C PHE A 286 -0.64 -2.63 -13.06
N VAL A 287 -0.39 -2.26 -11.80
CA VAL A 287 -0.29 -3.20 -10.67
C VAL A 287 -1.62 -3.91 -10.43
N PHE A 288 -2.76 -3.20 -10.44
CA PHE A 288 -4.09 -3.80 -10.23
C PHE A 288 -4.46 -4.84 -11.29
N TYR A 289 -4.26 -4.54 -12.58
CA TYR A 289 -4.57 -5.46 -13.67
C TYR A 289 -3.52 -6.56 -13.82
N ALA A 290 -2.25 -6.29 -13.52
CA ALA A 290 -1.21 -7.30 -13.39
C ALA A 290 -1.53 -8.30 -12.28
N ASP A 291 -1.80 -7.87 -11.05
CA ASP A 291 -2.05 -8.76 -9.91
C ASP A 291 -3.31 -9.62 -10.13
N ARG A 292 -4.33 -9.07 -10.82
CA ARG A 292 -5.50 -9.86 -11.28
C ARG A 292 -5.15 -10.92 -12.33
N LEU A 293 -4.27 -10.62 -13.29
CA LEU A 293 -3.82 -11.60 -14.28
C LEU A 293 -2.89 -12.65 -13.65
N ILE A 294 -1.99 -12.25 -12.74
CA ILE A 294 -1.11 -13.16 -11.98
C ILE A 294 -1.94 -14.15 -11.17
N ARG A 295 -3.03 -13.73 -10.53
CA ARG A 295 -3.94 -14.66 -9.81
C ARG A 295 -4.52 -15.73 -10.72
N LEU A 296 -4.94 -15.38 -11.96
CA LEU A 296 -5.42 -16.37 -12.93
C LEU A 296 -4.30 -17.35 -13.35
N VAL A 297 -3.07 -16.87 -13.54
CA VAL A 297 -1.91 -17.74 -13.83
C VAL A 297 -1.60 -18.67 -12.66
N VAL A 298 -1.62 -18.15 -11.43
CA VAL A 298 -1.41 -18.95 -10.21
C VAL A 298 -2.51 -19.99 -10.05
N GLU A 299 -3.79 -19.62 -10.18
CA GLU A 299 -4.92 -20.56 -10.04
C GLU A 299 -4.89 -21.66 -11.11
N HIS A 300 -4.55 -21.34 -12.36
CA HIS A 300 -4.34 -22.34 -13.41
C HIS A 300 -3.14 -23.26 -13.08
N GLY A 301 -2.02 -22.68 -12.63
CA GLY A 301 -0.85 -23.42 -12.16
C GLY A 301 -1.13 -24.39 -11.01
N LEU A 302 -1.97 -23.98 -10.04
CA LEU A 302 -2.41 -24.82 -8.93
C LEU A 302 -3.27 -26.01 -9.42
N GLY A 303 -4.04 -25.83 -10.50
CA GLY A 303 -4.80 -26.90 -11.16
C GLY A 303 -3.94 -28.05 -11.70
N HIS A 304 -2.65 -27.84 -11.93
CA HIS A 304 -1.72 -28.88 -12.39
C HIS A 304 -0.98 -29.63 -11.26
N LEU A 305 -1.28 -29.34 -9.99
CA LEU A 305 -0.74 -30.06 -8.84
C LEU A 305 -1.43 -31.42 -8.61
N PRO A 306 -0.75 -32.40 -8.00
CA PRO A 306 -1.40 -33.67 -7.65
C PRO A 306 -2.46 -33.47 -6.56
N PHE A 307 -3.64 -34.05 -6.76
CA PHE A 307 -4.72 -34.07 -5.79
C PHE A 307 -4.87 -35.47 -5.16
N THR A 308 -5.58 -35.55 -4.03
CA THR A 308 -5.97 -36.82 -3.39
C THR A 308 -7.47 -36.82 -3.15
N GLU A 309 -8.16 -37.91 -3.49
CA GLU A 309 -9.60 -38.03 -3.22
C GLU A 309 -9.91 -37.99 -1.72
N LYS A 310 -11.01 -37.33 -1.37
CA LYS A 310 -11.41 -37.11 0.02
C LYS A 310 -12.92 -37.04 0.13
N GLN A 311 -13.48 -37.97 0.88
CA GLN A 311 -14.90 -37.95 1.24
C GLN A 311 -15.12 -37.08 2.48
N VAL A 312 -16.16 -36.25 2.45
CA VAL A 312 -16.62 -35.43 3.57
C VAL A 312 -18.13 -35.57 3.75
N ILE A 313 -18.62 -35.39 4.98
CA ILE A 313 -20.05 -35.39 5.29
C ILE A 313 -20.55 -33.94 5.19
N THR A 314 -21.55 -33.69 4.35
CA THR A 314 -22.10 -32.34 4.16
C THR A 314 -22.90 -31.88 5.39
N PRO A 315 -22.96 -30.57 5.68
CA PRO A 315 -23.73 -30.04 6.82
C PRO A 315 -25.26 -30.14 6.62
N THR A 316 -25.71 -30.41 5.39
CA THR A 316 -27.11 -30.64 5.00
C THR A 316 -27.67 -31.91 5.65
N GLY A 317 -28.19 -31.75 6.86
CA GLY A 317 -28.75 -32.83 7.70
C GLY A 317 -28.95 -32.42 9.17
N LYS A 318 -28.25 -31.38 9.66
CA LYS A 318 -28.45 -30.85 11.03
C LYS A 318 -29.56 -29.80 11.12
N LEU A 319 -30.82 -30.26 11.11
CA LEU A 319 -31.96 -29.52 11.67
C LEU A 319 -32.80 -30.43 12.59
N LEU A 320 -33.54 -29.84 13.53
CA LEU A 320 -34.28 -30.51 14.61
C LEU A 320 -33.43 -31.36 15.58
N ALA A 321 -32.43 -30.74 16.19
CA ALA A 321 -31.80 -31.25 17.43
C ALA A 321 -31.87 -30.23 18.57
N SER A 322 -31.47 -28.97 18.32
CA SER A 322 -31.44 -27.89 19.31
C SER A 322 -32.81 -27.28 19.67
N TYR A 323 -33.84 -27.50 18.87
CA TYR A 323 -35.17 -26.90 19.02
C TYR A 323 -36.18 -27.73 19.84
N LEU A 324 -35.78 -28.90 20.36
CA LEU A 324 -36.68 -29.87 21.01
C LEU A 324 -36.43 -30.07 22.52
N SER A 325 -35.56 -29.27 23.14
CA SER A 325 -35.20 -29.39 24.56
C SER A 325 -36.12 -28.65 25.54
N VAL A 326 -37.16 -27.94 25.05
CA VAL A 326 -37.97 -27.02 25.88
C VAL A 326 -39.38 -27.55 26.20
N ASN A 327 -39.98 -28.41 25.36
CA ASN A 327 -41.38 -28.82 25.51
C ASN A 327 -41.53 -30.22 26.12
N SER A 328 -41.81 -30.25 27.43
CA SER A 328 -42.06 -31.45 28.24
C SER A 328 -43.51 -31.96 28.16
N VAL A 329 -43.92 -32.51 27.00
CA VAL A 329 -45.16 -33.30 26.86
C VAL A 329 -44.94 -34.46 25.85
N TYR A 330 -45.77 -35.51 25.92
CA TYR A 330 -45.80 -36.71 25.05
C TYR A 330 -44.80 -37.83 25.34
N SER A 331 -45.10 -38.61 26.38
CA SER A 331 -44.39 -39.82 26.82
C SER A 331 -44.91 -41.11 26.14
N SER A 332 -45.18 -41.10 24.82
CA SER A 332 -45.99 -42.17 24.18
C SER A 332 -45.65 -42.59 22.74
N MET A 333 -44.48 -42.22 22.18
CA MET A 333 -44.01 -42.73 20.87
C MET A 333 -42.49 -42.94 20.78
N GLU A 334 -41.92 -43.88 21.55
CA GLU A 334 -40.50 -44.25 21.39
C GLU A 334 -40.23 -45.12 20.15
N HIS A 335 -41.14 -46.02 19.78
CA HIS A 335 -40.89 -47.01 18.72
C HIS A 335 -40.75 -46.42 17.30
N LEU A 336 -41.24 -45.20 17.05
CA LEU A 336 -41.09 -44.53 15.74
C LEU A 336 -39.82 -43.65 15.64
N ARG A 337 -39.08 -43.45 16.73
CA ARG A 337 -38.00 -42.44 16.81
C ARG A 337 -36.64 -42.89 16.29
N LYS A 338 -36.46 -44.19 15.96
CA LYS A 338 -35.15 -44.80 15.62
C LYS A 338 -34.82 -44.91 14.12
N SER A 339 -35.69 -44.48 13.19
CA SER A 339 -35.53 -44.77 11.75
C SER A 339 -35.37 -43.57 10.81
N LYS A 340 -35.48 -42.32 11.28
CA LYS A 340 -35.40 -41.10 10.43
C LYS A 340 -34.60 -39.93 11.04
N LEU A 341 -33.33 -40.18 11.37
CA LEU A 341 -32.28 -39.15 11.34
C LEU A 341 -31.18 -39.65 10.40
N LYS A 342 -31.29 -39.30 9.11
CA LYS A 342 -30.19 -39.54 8.16
C LYS A 342 -29.06 -38.57 8.49
N ALA A 343 -27.84 -39.10 8.62
CA ALA A 343 -26.63 -38.29 8.59
C ALA A 343 -26.55 -37.50 7.27
N GLY A 344 -25.75 -36.43 7.26
CA GLY A 344 -25.53 -35.62 6.05
C GLY A 344 -24.99 -36.45 4.89
N SER A 345 -25.25 -35.99 3.67
CA SER A 345 -24.78 -36.68 2.46
C SER A 345 -23.26 -36.80 2.43
N VAL A 346 -22.76 -37.93 1.93
CA VAL A 346 -21.32 -38.05 1.61
C VAL A 346 -21.07 -37.32 0.29
N TYR A 347 -20.13 -36.38 0.30
CA TYR A 347 -19.60 -35.73 -0.88
C TYR A 347 -18.16 -36.20 -1.11
N THR A 348 -17.90 -36.76 -2.29
CA THR A 348 -16.54 -37.09 -2.75
C THR A 348 -15.95 -35.87 -3.43
N GLY A 349 -14.95 -35.27 -2.80
CA GLY A 349 -14.15 -34.19 -3.36
C GLY A 349 -12.66 -34.55 -3.32
N VAL A 350 -11.79 -33.54 -3.24
CA VAL A 350 -10.34 -33.70 -3.18
C VAL A 350 -9.71 -32.86 -2.06
N ASP A 351 -8.57 -33.30 -1.53
CA ASP A 351 -7.70 -32.49 -0.68
C ASP A 351 -6.63 -31.79 -1.51
N PHE A 352 -6.35 -30.52 -1.19
CA PHE A 352 -5.31 -29.74 -1.88
C PHE A 352 -3.90 -30.30 -1.63
N CYS A 353 -3.02 -30.15 -2.63
CA CYS A 353 -1.60 -30.46 -2.51
C CYS A 353 -0.95 -29.66 -1.37
N LYS A 354 -0.12 -30.34 -0.57
CA LYS A 354 0.54 -29.78 0.62
C LYS A 354 2.02 -29.55 0.33
N ARG A 355 2.70 -28.80 1.21
CA ARG A 355 4.13 -28.45 1.08
C ARG A 355 4.47 -27.67 -0.20
N LEU A 356 3.66 -26.66 -0.56
CA LEU A 356 3.98 -25.76 -1.68
C LEU A 356 5.11 -24.78 -1.32
N CYS A 357 5.84 -24.30 -2.32
CA CYS A 357 6.78 -23.18 -2.24
C CYS A 357 6.64 -22.29 -3.47
N GLY A 358 6.55 -20.97 -3.30
CA GLY A 358 6.88 -20.04 -4.37
C GLY A 358 8.40 -19.86 -4.43
N VAL A 359 8.97 -19.70 -5.62
CA VAL A 359 10.38 -19.32 -5.80
C VAL A 359 10.47 -18.19 -6.81
N SER A 360 10.86 -17.01 -6.36
CA SER A 360 10.93 -15.80 -7.18
C SER A 360 12.30 -15.71 -7.89
N ILE A 361 12.31 -15.50 -9.20
CA ILE A 361 13.51 -15.05 -9.92
C ILE A 361 13.59 -13.53 -9.76
N ILE A 362 14.60 -13.04 -9.02
CA ILE A 362 14.83 -11.61 -8.78
C ILE A 362 15.35 -10.96 -10.08
N ARG A 363 14.86 -9.80 -10.51
CA ARG A 363 13.92 -8.87 -9.83
C ARG A 363 12.45 -9.06 -10.20
N SER A 364 12.16 -9.47 -11.43
CA SER A 364 10.81 -9.49 -12.01
C SER A 364 9.83 -10.41 -11.28
N GLY A 365 10.26 -11.60 -10.86
CA GLY A 365 9.43 -12.62 -10.23
C GLY A 365 8.89 -12.25 -8.84
N GLU A 366 9.50 -11.28 -8.15
CA GLU A 366 9.04 -10.83 -6.82
C GLU A 366 7.66 -10.16 -6.88
N SER A 367 7.30 -9.57 -8.04
CA SER A 367 5.97 -9.00 -8.31
C SER A 367 4.83 -10.02 -8.07
N MET A 368 5.06 -11.29 -8.41
CA MET A 368 4.05 -12.34 -8.37
C MET A 368 3.79 -12.89 -6.97
N GLU A 369 4.60 -12.51 -5.96
CA GLU A 369 4.48 -13.05 -4.60
C GLU A 369 3.18 -12.64 -3.89
N ASN A 370 2.62 -11.47 -4.21
CA ASN A 370 1.42 -10.95 -3.53
C ASN A 370 0.16 -11.69 -3.97
N ALA A 371 -0.11 -11.74 -5.28
CA ALA A 371 -1.08 -12.66 -5.87
C ALA A 371 -0.90 -14.11 -5.39
N LEU A 372 0.34 -14.63 -5.39
CA LEU A 372 0.58 -16.01 -4.94
C LEU A 372 0.21 -16.22 -3.46
N ARG A 373 0.52 -15.28 -2.56
CA ARG A 373 0.11 -15.35 -1.14
C ARG A 373 -1.40 -15.25 -0.97
N ALA A 374 -2.09 -14.52 -1.84
CA ALA A 374 -3.56 -14.41 -1.83
C ALA A 374 -4.22 -15.75 -2.21
N CYS A 375 -3.73 -16.44 -3.24
CA CYS A 375 -4.22 -17.76 -3.63
C CYS A 375 -3.75 -18.88 -2.65
N CYS A 376 -2.52 -18.81 -2.14
CA CYS A 376 -1.90 -19.83 -1.30
C CYS A 376 -1.56 -19.32 0.12
N LYS A 377 -2.57 -19.23 0.98
CA LYS A 377 -2.41 -18.77 2.37
C LYS A 377 -1.36 -19.61 3.13
N GLY A 378 -0.26 -18.98 3.54
CA GLY A 378 0.82 -19.61 4.31
C GLY A 378 1.89 -20.34 3.49
N ILE A 379 1.96 -20.12 2.18
CA ILE A 379 3.03 -20.66 1.32
C ILE A 379 4.42 -20.15 1.74
N LYS A 380 5.43 -21.03 1.73
CA LYS A 380 6.83 -20.60 1.86
C LYS A 380 7.27 -19.90 0.57
N ILE A 381 8.09 -18.85 0.68
CA ILE A 381 8.74 -18.22 -0.47
C ILE A 381 10.26 -18.42 -0.35
N GLY A 382 10.87 -18.93 -1.42
CA GLY A 382 12.30 -18.85 -1.66
C GLY A 382 12.61 -17.80 -2.74
N LYS A 383 13.87 -17.39 -2.85
CA LYS A 383 14.31 -16.44 -3.90
C LYS A 383 15.62 -16.89 -4.55
N ILE A 384 15.76 -16.61 -5.84
CA ILE A 384 16.97 -16.85 -6.63
C ILE A 384 17.27 -15.54 -7.38
N LEU A 385 18.48 -15.01 -7.22
CA LEU A 385 19.03 -13.91 -8.02
C LEU A 385 20.10 -14.48 -8.95
N ILE A 386 20.01 -14.15 -10.23
CA ILE A 386 21.01 -14.49 -11.25
C ILE A 386 21.55 -13.16 -11.78
N HIS A 387 22.82 -12.87 -11.49
CA HIS A 387 23.50 -11.68 -11.97
C HIS A 387 24.72 -12.03 -12.83
N ARG A 388 25.10 -11.17 -13.77
CA ARG A 388 26.24 -11.37 -14.69
C ARG A 388 27.32 -10.36 -14.37
N GLU A 389 28.48 -10.85 -13.96
CA GLU A 389 29.55 -10.05 -13.38
C GLU A 389 30.59 -9.69 -14.47
N GLY A 390 30.32 -8.59 -15.17
CA GLY A 390 31.16 -8.05 -16.24
C GLY A 390 31.21 -8.89 -17.53
N ASP A 391 32.08 -8.47 -18.44
CA ASP A 391 32.23 -9.08 -19.78
C ASP A 391 32.82 -10.49 -19.73
N ASN A 392 33.55 -10.82 -18.65
CA ASN A 392 34.20 -12.13 -18.44
C ASN A 392 33.21 -13.30 -18.29
N GLY A 393 31.90 -13.04 -18.20
CA GLY A 393 30.86 -14.07 -18.27
C GLY A 393 30.70 -14.93 -17.02
N GLN A 394 31.41 -14.64 -15.93
CA GLN A 394 31.08 -15.21 -14.63
C GLN A 394 29.70 -14.69 -14.17
N GLN A 395 28.96 -15.54 -13.48
CA GLN A 395 27.59 -15.27 -13.06
C GLN A 395 27.42 -15.59 -11.58
N LEU A 396 27.00 -14.58 -10.82
CA LEU A 396 26.79 -14.65 -9.39
C LEU A 396 25.35 -15.07 -9.13
N ILE A 397 25.19 -16.30 -8.64
CA ILE A 397 23.89 -16.89 -8.29
C ILE A 397 23.73 -16.81 -6.77
N TYR A 398 22.86 -15.92 -6.31
CA TYR A 398 22.45 -15.84 -4.89
C TYR A 398 21.14 -16.61 -4.69
N GLU A 399 21.05 -17.37 -3.61
CA GLU A 399 19.88 -18.17 -3.28
C GLU A 399 19.46 -18.02 -1.82
N LYS A 400 18.14 -18.01 -1.60
CA LYS A 400 17.52 -18.06 -0.27
C LYS A 400 16.32 -18.99 -0.34
N LEU A 401 16.58 -20.30 -0.25
CA LEU A 401 15.57 -21.35 -0.36
C LEU A 401 15.27 -21.98 1.02
N PRO A 402 14.06 -22.51 1.26
CA PRO A 402 13.77 -23.31 2.45
C PRO A 402 14.70 -24.54 2.55
N GLN A 403 15.09 -24.92 3.77
CA GLN A 403 15.91 -26.13 4.01
C GLN A 403 15.21 -27.41 3.53
N ASP A 404 13.87 -27.43 3.55
CA ASP A 404 13.00 -28.52 3.12
C ASP A 404 12.53 -28.38 1.66
N ILE A 405 13.30 -27.71 0.78
CA ILE A 405 12.87 -27.43 -0.60
C ILE A 405 12.76 -28.67 -1.50
N ALA A 406 13.60 -29.69 -1.32
CA ALA A 406 13.54 -30.94 -2.10
C ALA A 406 12.20 -31.68 -1.94
N ASP A 407 11.60 -31.55 -0.75
CA ASP A 407 10.36 -32.18 -0.30
C ASP A 407 9.08 -31.42 -0.72
N ARG A 408 9.20 -30.46 -1.66
CA ARG A 408 8.15 -29.48 -2.01
C ARG A 408 7.80 -29.48 -3.49
N HIS A 409 6.56 -29.06 -3.77
CA HIS A 409 6.18 -28.59 -5.09
C HIS A 409 6.53 -27.11 -5.22
N VAL A 410 7.19 -26.73 -6.31
CA VAL A 410 7.75 -25.40 -6.51
C VAL A 410 7.02 -24.68 -7.63
N LEU A 411 6.43 -23.53 -7.29
CA LEU A 411 5.90 -22.56 -8.23
C LEU A 411 7.01 -21.54 -8.49
N LEU A 412 7.76 -21.72 -9.58
CA LEU A 412 8.80 -20.81 -10.02
C LEU A 412 8.13 -19.59 -10.68
N LEU A 413 8.56 -18.38 -10.33
CA LEU A 413 7.90 -17.13 -10.70
C LEU A 413 8.82 -16.22 -11.51
N ASP A 414 8.39 -15.86 -12.72
CA ASP A 414 8.95 -14.76 -13.52
C ASP A 414 7.88 -14.29 -14.52
N PRO A 415 7.37 -13.04 -14.47
CA PRO A 415 6.27 -12.61 -15.33
C PRO A 415 6.60 -12.62 -16.83
N ILE A 416 7.88 -12.61 -17.24
CA ILE A 416 8.29 -12.61 -18.65
C ILE A 416 9.29 -13.74 -18.95
N LEU A 417 8.84 -14.80 -19.64
CA LEU A 417 9.75 -15.79 -20.22
C LEU A 417 10.31 -15.29 -21.56
N GLY A 418 11.40 -14.51 -21.49
CA GLY A 418 12.11 -13.96 -22.66
C GLY A 418 13.01 -14.98 -23.37
N THR A 419 14.34 -14.85 -23.21
CA THR A 419 15.33 -15.78 -23.81
C THR A 419 15.33 -17.17 -23.19
N GLY A 420 14.87 -17.31 -21.94
CA GLY A 420 14.91 -18.56 -21.17
C GLY A 420 16.20 -18.79 -20.35
N ASN A 421 17.28 -18.05 -20.60
CA ASN A 421 18.59 -18.27 -19.96
C ASN A 421 18.51 -18.30 -18.41
N SER A 422 17.92 -17.27 -17.80
CA SER A 422 17.77 -17.18 -16.34
C SER A 422 16.86 -18.28 -15.78
N ALA A 423 15.79 -18.62 -16.51
CA ALA A 423 14.89 -19.70 -16.13
C ALA A 423 15.61 -21.05 -16.10
N VAL A 424 16.39 -21.39 -17.14
CA VAL A 424 17.18 -22.62 -17.21
C VAL A 424 18.15 -22.74 -16.03
N GLN A 425 18.79 -21.64 -15.63
CA GLN A 425 19.69 -21.64 -14.47
C GLN A 425 18.96 -21.79 -13.14
N ALA A 426 17.82 -21.11 -12.95
CA ALA A 426 17.01 -21.25 -11.74
C ALA A 426 16.45 -22.67 -11.59
N ILE A 427 15.98 -23.28 -12.69
CA ILE A 427 15.51 -24.68 -12.73
C ILE A 427 16.67 -25.64 -12.43
N SER A 428 17.84 -25.43 -13.06
CA SER A 428 19.05 -26.23 -12.80
C SER A 428 19.48 -26.18 -11.33
N LEU A 429 19.37 -25.01 -10.69
CA LEU A 429 19.68 -24.84 -9.27
C LEU A 429 18.69 -25.60 -8.38
N LEU A 430 17.39 -25.50 -8.66
CA LEU A 430 16.35 -26.24 -7.91
C LEU A 430 16.55 -27.77 -8.03
N ILE A 431 16.84 -28.27 -9.23
CA ILE A 431 17.16 -29.69 -9.45
C ILE A 431 18.45 -30.09 -8.70
N LYS A 432 19.49 -29.24 -8.71
CA LYS A 432 20.73 -29.43 -7.93
C LYS A 432 20.50 -29.40 -6.41
N LYS A 433 19.40 -28.77 -5.93
CA LYS A 433 18.92 -28.83 -4.54
C LYS A 433 18.02 -30.03 -4.24
N GLY A 434 17.84 -30.94 -5.18
CA GLY A 434 17.04 -32.16 -5.01
C GLY A 434 15.55 -32.00 -5.29
N VAL A 435 15.09 -30.86 -5.83
CA VAL A 435 13.69 -30.71 -6.26
C VAL A 435 13.46 -31.58 -7.50
N PRO A 436 12.48 -32.50 -7.52
CA PRO A 436 12.16 -33.27 -8.71
C PRO A 436 11.69 -32.36 -9.85
N GLU A 437 12.19 -32.57 -11.06
CA GLU A 437 11.86 -31.76 -12.26
C GLU A 437 10.34 -31.59 -12.47
N GLY A 438 9.56 -32.67 -12.36
CA GLY A 438 8.10 -32.66 -12.49
C GLY A 438 7.33 -32.08 -11.28
N ASN A 439 8.03 -31.72 -10.19
CA ASN A 439 7.47 -30.96 -9.07
C ASN A 439 7.60 -29.45 -9.27
N ILE A 440 8.30 -28.99 -10.32
CA ILE A 440 8.45 -27.57 -10.66
C ILE A 440 7.39 -27.19 -11.71
N ILE A 441 6.65 -26.12 -11.42
CA ILE A 441 5.74 -25.45 -12.35
C ILE A 441 6.25 -24.02 -12.50
N PHE A 442 6.55 -23.60 -13.73
CA PHE A 442 7.01 -22.26 -14.04
C PHE A 442 5.83 -21.39 -14.48
N LEU A 443 5.61 -20.28 -13.79
CA LEU A 443 4.48 -19.37 -13.99
C LEU A 443 4.97 -18.08 -14.63
N ASN A 444 4.39 -17.72 -15.78
CA ASN A 444 4.68 -16.50 -16.53
C ASN A 444 3.38 -15.77 -16.89
N LEU A 445 3.43 -14.45 -17.12
CA LEU A 445 2.29 -13.75 -17.75
C LEU A 445 2.38 -13.83 -19.27
N ILE A 446 3.58 -13.63 -19.80
CA ILE A 446 3.88 -13.75 -21.22
C ILE A 446 5.11 -14.63 -21.44
N SER A 447 5.14 -15.31 -22.59
CA SER A 447 6.27 -16.15 -22.98
C SER A 447 6.63 -15.94 -24.45
N ALA A 448 7.90 -15.70 -24.76
CA ALA A 448 8.40 -15.72 -26.12
C ALA A 448 8.68 -17.17 -26.58
N PRO A 449 8.40 -17.52 -27.86
CA PRO A 449 8.68 -18.83 -28.44
C PRO A 449 10.10 -19.35 -28.17
N GLN A 450 11.10 -18.46 -28.15
CA GLN A 450 12.50 -18.76 -27.89
C GLN A 450 12.72 -19.32 -26.47
N GLY A 451 12.18 -18.64 -25.45
CA GLY A 451 12.30 -19.07 -24.05
C GLY A 451 11.52 -20.36 -23.76
N VAL A 452 10.33 -20.49 -24.36
CA VAL A 452 9.53 -21.73 -24.30
C VAL A 452 10.32 -22.91 -24.89
N HIS A 453 10.87 -22.77 -26.10
CA HIS A 453 11.68 -23.80 -26.74
C HIS A 453 12.88 -24.19 -25.87
N MET A 454 13.61 -23.21 -25.32
CA MET A 454 14.78 -23.46 -24.48
C MET A 454 14.43 -24.24 -23.22
N VAL A 455 13.40 -23.83 -22.48
CA VAL A 455 13.02 -24.44 -21.20
C VAL A 455 12.43 -25.84 -21.41
N CYS A 456 11.47 -26.01 -22.33
CA CYS A 456 10.84 -27.32 -22.57
C CYS A 456 11.81 -28.36 -23.16
N LYS A 457 12.79 -27.93 -23.97
CA LYS A 457 13.83 -28.82 -24.51
C LYS A 457 14.89 -29.21 -23.48
N SER A 458 15.19 -28.32 -22.53
CA SER A 458 16.13 -28.59 -21.42
C SER A 458 15.50 -29.44 -20.31
N PHE A 459 14.19 -29.28 -20.05
CA PHE A 459 13.48 -29.94 -18.95
C PHE A 459 12.11 -30.49 -19.42
N PRO A 460 12.07 -31.65 -20.11
CA PRO A 460 10.84 -32.19 -20.70
C PRO A 460 9.71 -32.52 -19.71
N ARG A 461 9.97 -32.55 -18.39
CA ARG A 461 8.98 -32.82 -17.35
C ARG A 461 8.55 -31.59 -16.54
N ILE A 462 9.20 -30.43 -16.72
CA ILE A 462 8.72 -29.18 -16.11
C ILE A 462 7.40 -28.78 -16.77
N LYS A 463 6.48 -28.16 -16.01
CA LYS A 463 5.27 -27.55 -16.59
C LYS A 463 5.47 -26.05 -16.73
N ILE A 464 5.20 -25.47 -17.90
CA ILE A 464 5.13 -24.02 -18.10
C ILE A 464 3.66 -23.61 -18.18
N VAL A 465 3.26 -22.58 -17.44
CA VAL A 465 1.91 -22.00 -17.47
C VAL A 465 2.02 -20.50 -17.77
N THR A 466 1.35 -20.06 -18.84
CA THR A 466 1.40 -18.66 -19.30
C THR A 466 0.04 -18.17 -19.79
N SER A 467 -0.26 -16.88 -19.71
CA SER A 467 -1.53 -16.32 -20.20
C SER A 467 -1.51 -15.93 -21.68
N GLU A 468 -0.34 -15.65 -22.26
CA GLU A 468 -0.21 -15.34 -23.69
C GLU A 468 1.19 -15.69 -24.24
N ILE A 469 1.26 -16.15 -25.50
CA ILE A 469 2.52 -16.35 -26.22
C ILE A 469 2.75 -15.16 -27.16
N GLU A 470 3.94 -14.58 -27.08
CA GLU A 470 4.32 -13.35 -27.76
C GLU A 470 4.91 -13.60 -29.16
N THR A 471 5.08 -12.54 -29.96
CA THR A 471 5.52 -12.66 -31.37
C THR A 471 7.00 -13.06 -31.51
N GLY A 472 7.80 -12.84 -30.47
CA GLY A 472 9.21 -13.22 -30.42
C GLY A 472 10.03 -12.29 -29.54
N LEU A 473 11.32 -12.20 -29.86
CA LEU A 473 12.26 -11.23 -29.29
C LEU A 473 12.68 -10.21 -30.35
N ASN A 474 13.06 -9.00 -29.93
CA ASN A 474 13.72 -8.02 -30.77
C ASN A 474 15.25 -8.21 -30.79
N LYS A 475 15.97 -7.30 -31.48
CA LYS A 475 17.45 -7.31 -31.58
C LYS A 475 18.17 -7.17 -30.22
N ASP A 476 17.51 -6.59 -29.22
CA ASP A 476 18.02 -6.38 -27.86
C ASP A 476 17.58 -7.50 -26.91
N PHE A 477 17.05 -8.60 -27.44
CA PHE A 477 16.49 -9.75 -26.71
C PHE A 477 15.27 -9.46 -25.82
N ARG A 478 14.63 -8.29 -25.98
CA ARG A 478 13.36 -7.93 -25.32
C ARG A 478 12.17 -8.56 -26.04
N VAL A 479 11.16 -8.98 -25.29
CA VAL A 479 9.94 -9.62 -25.84
C VAL A 479 9.09 -8.59 -26.59
N ILE A 480 8.52 -8.99 -27.73
CA ILE A 480 7.68 -8.12 -28.58
C ILE A 480 6.31 -8.76 -28.93
N PRO A 481 5.20 -7.99 -28.90
CA PRO A 481 5.08 -6.62 -28.35
C PRO A 481 5.47 -6.49 -26.86
N GLY A 482 5.27 -7.52 -26.04
CA GLY A 482 5.77 -7.55 -24.66
C GLY A 482 5.11 -6.50 -23.73
N MET A 483 5.69 -6.27 -22.55
CA MET A 483 5.16 -5.36 -21.51
C MET A 483 6.17 -4.28 -21.05
N GLY A 484 7.34 -4.18 -21.70
CA GLY A 484 8.48 -3.42 -21.19
C GLY A 484 9.17 -4.11 -20.01
N GLU A 485 9.97 -3.36 -19.24
CA GLU A 485 10.62 -3.87 -18.02
C GLU A 485 9.60 -4.05 -16.90
N PHE A 486 9.01 -5.23 -16.82
CA PHE A 486 7.88 -5.51 -15.92
C PHE A 486 8.22 -5.31 -14.44
N GLY A 487 9.44 -5.70 -14.03
CA GLY A 487 9.89 -5.52 -12.65
C GLY A 487 9.86 -4.04 -12.25
N ASP A 488 10.39 -3.17 -13.13
CA ASP A 488 10.44 -1.74 -12.89
C ASP A 488 9.03 -1.14 -12.94
N ARG A 489 8.21 -1.46 -13.95
CA ARG A 489 6.81 -0.98 -14.04
C ARG A 489 5.93 -1.41 -12.86
N TYR A 490 6.20 -2.57 -12.27
CA TYR A 490 5.45 -3.08 -11.11
C TYR A 490 5.93 -2.49 -9.78
N VAL A 491 7.25 -2.37 -9.60
CA VAL A 491 7.86 -1.91 -8.34
C VAL A 491 7.99 -0.39 -8.30
N ALA A 492 8.67 0.21 -9.27
CA ALA A 492 8.94 1.65 -9.45
C ALA A 492 8.94 2.48 -8.15
N GLU A 493 9.82 2.14 -7.20
CA GLU A 493 10.53 3.17 -6.47
C GLU A 493 11.63 3.70 -7.42
N GLY A 494 11.88 5.00 -7.44
CA GLY A 494 12.61 5.66 -8.53
C GLY A 494 14.02 5.11 -8.81
N SER A 495 14.17 4.35 -9.90
CA SER A 495 15.48 3.97 -10.44
C SER A 495 16.05 5.09 -11.29
N ASN A 496 17.08 5.76 -10.79
CA ASN A 496 17.81 6.84 -11.48
C ASN A 496 18.32 6.41 -12.87
N GLU A 497 17.68 6.87 -13.96
CA GLU A 497 18.38 7.19 -15.23
C GLU A 497 17.62 8.18 -16.14
N ALA A 498 17.02 9.23 -15.55
CA ALA A 498 16.68 10.48 -16.25
C ALA A 498 16.78 11.66 -15.26
N LEU A 499 17.42 12.76 -15.65
CA LEU A 499 17.66 13.93 -14.79
C LEU A 499 16.53 14.97 -14.90
N GLU A 500 15.36 14.62 -14.36
CA GLU A 500 14.31 15.58 -13.99
C GLU A 500 13.86 15.24 -12.54
N ASP A 501 13.83 16.23 -11.64
CA ASP A 501 13.58 16.01 -10.21
C ASP A 501 12.23 15.30 -9.97
N SER A 502 12.26 14.14 -9.30
CA SER A 502 11.04 13.42 -8.98
C SER A 502 10.25 14.10 -7.84
N ASN A 503 8.92 13.99 -7.89
CA ASN A 503 8.05 14.48 -6.82
C ASN A 503 8.37 13.80 -5.48
N ASP A 504 8.71 12.51 -5.51
CA ASP A 504 9.12 11.72 -4.35
C ASP A 504 10.41 12.28 -3.72
N ASP A 505 11.36 12.75 -4.53
CA ASP A 505 12.56 13.43 -4.02
C ASP A 505 12.24 14.74 -3.30
N GLU A 506 11.32 15.58 -3.80
CA GLU A 506 10.89 16.79 -3.06
C GLU A 506 10.24 16.41 -1.73
N LEU A 507 9.33 15.43 -1.72
CA LEU A 507 8.67 14.94 -0.49
C LEU A 507 9.70 14.43 0.53
N ILE A 508 10.67 13.62 0.10
CA ILE A 508 11.72 13.06 0.95
C ILE A 508 12.66 14.16 1.47
N LYS A 509 13.09 15.10 0.62
CA LYS A 509 13.92 16.26 1.00
C LYS A 509 13.19 17.11 2.05
N THR A 510 11.90 17.40 1.83
CA THR A 510 11.07 18.20 2.74
C THR A 510 10.81 17.49 4.08
N ALA A 511 10.42 16.21 4.07
CA ALA A 511 10.14 15.46 5.29
C ALA A 511 11.39 15.33 6.18
N LYS A 512 12.56 15.05 5.57
CA LYS A 512 13.86 15.04 6.27
C LYS A 512 14.25 16.41 6.81
N TYR A 513 14.01 17.50 6.07
CA TYR A 513 14.27 18.86 6.58
C TYR A 513 13.38 19.21 7.78
N ILE A 514 12.08 18.88 7.71
CA ILE A 514 11.15 19.12 8.82
C ILE A 514 11.57 18.29 10.07
N ALA A 515 12.07 17.07 9.86
CA ALA A 515 12.62 16.19 10.90
C ALA A 515 14.06 16.54 11.38
N THR A 516 14.58 17.74 11.10
CA THR A 516 15.92 18.17 11.57
C THR A 516 16.00 18.21 13.12
N PRO A 517 16.92 17.47 13.76
CA PRO A 517 17.13 17.55 15.21
C PRO A 517 17.48 18.97 15.67
N GLY A 518 16.92 19.42 16.80
CA GLY A 518 17.02 20.82 17.24
C GLY A 518 15.95 21.74 16.66
N LYS A 519 15.12 21.28 15.71
CA LYS A 519 13.98 22.01 15.17
C LYS A 519 12.66 21.27 15.38
N GLY A 520 11.55 22.01 15.36
CA GLY A 520 10.20 21.46 15.35
C GLY A 520 9.19 22.37 14.64
N ILE A 521 7.90 22.11 14.84
CA ILE A 521 6.81 22.74 14.10
C ILE A 521 5.95 23.61 15.03
N LEU A 522 5.68 24.84 14.60
CA LEU A 522 4.61 25.66 15.17
C LEU A 522 3.27 25.25 14.55
N ALA A 523 2.34 24.74 15.35
CA ALA A 523 0.97 24.51 14.91
C ALA A 523 0.16 25.80 15.10
N ALA A 524 0.00 26.59 14.03
CA ALA A 524 -0.80 27.81 13.95
C ALA A 524 -2.06 27.60 13.08
N ASP A 525 -2.54 26.36 13.02
CA ASP A 525 -3.67 25.88 12.21
C ASP A 525 -5.01 25.95 12.95
N GLU A 526 -5.12 26.82 13.96
CA GLU A 526 -6.39 27.05 14.64
C GLU A 526 -7.42 27.66 13.70
N SER A 527 -8.51 26.94 13.44
CA SER A 527 -9.67 27.47 12.71
C SER A 527 -10.28 28.68 13.44
N THR A 528 -11.05 29.50 12.71
CA THR A 528 -11.69 30.72 13.20
C THR A 528 -12.45 30.53 14.53
N GLY A 529 -13.19 29.42 14.69
CA GLY A 529 -13.84 29.09 15.97
C GLY A 529 -12.89 28.64 17.09
N THR A 530 -11.79 27.97 16.75
CA THR A 530 -10.77 27.50 17.70
C THR A 530 -9.94 28.67 18.24
N ILE A 531 -9.52 29.60 17.38
CA ILE A 531 -8.78 30.80 17.80
C ILE A 531 -9.69 31.79 18.53
N GLY A 532 -10.98 31.89 18.17
CA GLY A 532 -11.97 32.66 18.93
C GLY A 532 -12.07 32.26 20.40
N LYS A 533 -12.09 30.95 20.69
CA LYS A 533 -12.05 30.44 22.09
C LYS A 533 -10.76 30.84 22.84
N ARG A 534 -9.65 31.06 22.13
CA ARG A 534 -8.39 31.56 22.73
C ARG A 534 -8.43 33.08 22.94
N PHE A 535 -8.92 33.85 21.97
CA PHE A 535 -9.06 35.30 22.07
C PHE A 535 -10.04 35.72 23.19
N ALA A 536 -11.14 34.98 23.37
CA ALA A 536 -12.04 35.16 24.51
C ALA A 536 -11.32 35.04 25.87
N SER A 537 -10.31 34.17 26.00
CA SER A 537 -9.55 34.00 27.25
C SER A 537 -8.60 35.17 27.59
N ILE A 538 -8.44 36.13 26.67
CA ILE A 538 -7.66 37.36 26.83
C ILE A 538 -8.47 38.63 26.53
N ASN A 539 -9.80 38.52 26.43
CA ASN A 539 -10.73 39.60 26.08
C ASN A 539 -10.41 40.32 24.74
N VAL A 540 -10.01 39.54 23.73
CA VAL A 540 -9.77 40.03 22.35
C VAL A 540 -10.92 39.61 21.43
N GLU A 541 -11.27 40.46 20.48
CA GLU A 541 -12.33 40.22 19.50
C GLU A 541 -11.86 39.29 18.36
N ASN A 542 -12.71 38.36 17.92
CA ASN A 542 -12.38 37.38 16.87
C ASN A 542 -12.62 37.91 15.44
N ILE A 543 -12.00 39.05 15.13
CA ILE A 543 -11.94 39.63 13.77
C ILE A 543 -10.65 39.22 13.05
N GLU A 544 -10.67 39.26 11.73
CA GLU A 544 -9.57 38.81 10.87
C GLU A 544 -8.25 39.55 11.16
N SER A 545 -8.30 40.87 11.29
CA SER A 545 -7.14 41.70 11.61
C SER A 545 -6.46 41.32 12.93
N ASN A 546 -7.21 40.87 13.93
CA ASN A 546 -6.65 40.36 15.19
C ASN A 546 -6.00 38.97 15.01
N ARG A 547 -6.57 38.11 14.16
CA ARG A 547 -5.96 36.82 13.79
C ARG A 547 -4.66 37.04 13.03
N GLN A 548 -4.68 37.88 11.99
CA GLN A 548 -3.53 38.34 11.23
C GLN A 548 -2.43 38.91 12.16
N THR A 549 -2.79 39.81 13.09
CA THR A 549 -1.83 40.42 14.03
C THR A 549 -1.15 39.39 14.94
N LEU A 550 -1.87 38.36 15.41
CA LEU A 550 -1.24 37.26 16.17
C LEU A 550 -0.26 36.47 15.30
N ARG A 551 -0.63 36.16 14.05
CA ARG A 551 0.23 35.39 13.13
C ARG A 551 1.48 36.17 12.77
N GLU A 552 1.33 37.46 12.47
CA GLU A 552 2.43 38.40 12.25
C GLU A 552 3.38 38.47 13.46
N LEU A 553 2.85 38.60 14.69
CA LEU A 553 3.64 38.58 15.93
C LEU A 553 4.50 37.31 16.03
N LEU A 554 3.91 36.14 15.78
CA LEU A 554 4.60 34.84 15.85
C LEU A 554 5.66 34.69 14.74
N PHE A 555 5.35 35.09 13.51
CA PHE A 555 6.25 34.87 12.36
C PHE A 555 7.34 35.94 12.26
N THR A 556 7.14 37.14 12.82
CA THR A 556 8.18 38.19 12.92
C THR A 556 8.99 38.14 14.22
N SER A 557 8.76 37.13 15.08
CA SER A 557 9.44 36.98 16.37
C SER A 557 10.96 36.82 16.20
N PRO A 558 11.80 37.79 16.62
CA PRO A 558 13.23 37.79 16.32
C PRO A 558 13.93 36.53 16.85
N GLY A 559 14.65 35.83 15.97
CA GLY A 559 15.39 34.60 16.28
C GLY A 559 14.53 33.35 16.53
N ALA A 560 13.22 33.48 16.80
CA ALA A 560 12.38 32.34 17.18
C ALA A 560 12.22 31.30 16.07
N LEU A 561 12.20 31.75 14.81
CA LEU A 561 12.11 30.90 13.63
C LEU A 561 13.33 29.97 13.44
N THR A 562 14.50 30.29 14.02
CA THR A 562 15.69 29.43 13.93
C THR A 562 15.48 28.04 14.57
N PHE A 563 14.59 27.96 15.57
CA PHE A 563 14.20 26.74 16.27
C PHE A 563 13.04 25.99 15.57
N LEU A 564 12.54 26.51 14.45
CA LEU A 564 11.45 25.91 13.69
C LEU A 564 11.96 25.37 12.34
N SER A 565 11.38 24.25 11.92
CA SER A 565 11.56 23.68 10.58
C SER A 565 10.31 23.86 9.72
N GLY A 566 9.12 24.01 10.33
CA GLY A 566 7.89 24.36 9.62
C GLY A 566 6.85 25.08 10.49
N VAL A 567 5.83 25.64 9.83
CA VAL A 567 4.61 26.16 10.48
C VAL A 567 3.39 25.56 9.79
N ILE A 568 2.46 25.01 10.56
CA ILE A 568 1.13 24.63 10.05
C ILE A 568 0.23 25.86 10.10
N LEU A 569 -0.29 26.26 8.95
CA LEU A 569 -1.19 27.40 8.78
C LEU A 569 -2.65 26.91 8.67
N PHE A 570 -3.57 27.80 9.03
CA PHE A 570 -4.96 27.70 8.60
C PHE A 570 -5.11 28.40 7.22
N GLU A 571 -6.14 28.03 6.46
CA GLU A 571 -6.37 28.51 5.09
C GLU A 571 -6.42 30.04 4.99
N GLU A 572 -7.09 30.70 5.94
CA GLU A 572 -7.09 32.17 6.08
C GLU A 572 -5.66 32.75 6.20
N THR A 573 -4.80 32.10 7.00
CA THR A 573 -3.44 32.56 7.26
C THR A 573 -2.48 32.29 6.09
N LEU A 574 -2.75 31.28 5.26
CA LEU A 574 -1.92 30.96 4.08
C LEU A 574 -1.89 32.12 3.06
N TYR A 575 -3.01 32.85 2.93
CA TYR A 575 -3.14 33.99 2.01
C TYR A 575 -3.00 35.37 2.69
N GLN A 576 -2.83 35.40 4.02
CA GLN A 576 -2.58 36.63 4.78
C GLN A 576 -1.15 37.16 4.61
N LYS A 577 -1.00 38.43 4.97
CA LYS A 577 0.21 39.25 4.80
C LYS A 577 0.56 39.97 6.10
N THR A 578 1.80 40.44 6.22
CA THR A 578 2.18 41.46 7.21
C THR A 578 1.41 42.76 6.98
N ALA A 579 1.40 43.65 7.99
CA ALA A 579 0.91 45.02 7.85
C ALA A 579 1.66 45.83 6.77
N GLU A 580 2.88 45.38 6.42
CA GLU A 580 3.73 45.93 5.36
C GLU A 580 3.42 45.33 3.96
N GLY A 581 2.47 44.39 3.88
CA GLY A 581 1.97 43.81 2.62
C GLY A 581 2.68 42.54 2.15
N LYS A 582 3.62 41.98 2.92
CA LYS A 582 4.39 40.78 2.56
C LYS A 582 3.66 39.49 2.93
N PRO A 583 3.44 38.52 2.01
CA PRO A 583 2.85 37.22 2.34
C PRO A 583 3.56 36.50 3.49
N PHE A 584 2.80 35.92 4.41
CA PHE A 584 3.38 35.13 5.51
C PHE A 584 4.19 33.93 5.03
N VAL A 585 3.82 33.36 3.88
CA VAL A 585 4.57 32.31 3.16
C VAL A 585 6.01 32.73 2.89
N GLU A 586 6.22 33.94 2.34
CA GLU A 586 7.56 34.49 2.05
C GLU A 586 8.35 34.74 3.34
N VAL A 587 7.71 35.31 4.37
CA VAL A 587 8.33 35.56 5.69
C VAL A 587 8.89 34.28 6.30
N LEU A 588 8.14 33.17 6.19
CA LEU A 588 8.58 31.86 6.68
C LEU A 588 9.72 31.29 5.81
N GLN A 589 9.57 31.32 4.48
CA GLN A 589 10.55 30.76 3.54
C GLN A 589 11.92 31.46 3.63
N GLU A 590 11.97 32.79 3.72
CA GLU A 590 13.22 33.55 3.90
C GLU A 590 13.96 33.21 5.20
N ASN A 591 13.22 32.83 6.24
CA ASN A 591 13.79 32.40 7.52
C ASN A 591 14.08 30.88 7.57
N GLY A 592 13.98 30.19 6.43
CA GLY A 592 14.22 28.75 6.33
C GLY A 592 13.17 27.90 7.05
N VAL A 593 11.93 28.38 7.16
CA VAL A 593 10.83 27.65 7.79
C VAL A 593 9.81 27.25 6.71
N VAL A 594 9.54 25.96 6.59
CA VAL A 594 8.64 25.45 5.56
C VAL A 594 7.19 25.85 5.88
N PRO A 595 6.43 26.45 4.94
CA PRO A 595 4.99 26.63 5.08
C PRO A 595 4.26 25.30 4.90
N GLY A 596 3.30 25.01 5.78
CA GLY A 596 2.40 23.88 5.63
C GLY A 596 0.95 24.26 5.95
N ILE A 597 0.01 23.41 5.59
CA ILE A 597 -1.42 23.73 5.58
C ILE A 597 -2.27 22.64 6.25
N LYS A 598 -3.20 23.03 7.13
CA LYS A 598 -4.24 22.12 7.60
C LYS A 598 -5.30 21.96 6.52
N VAL A 599 -5.53 20.73 6.06
CA VAL A 599 -6.44 20.45 4.94
C VAL A 599 -7.72 19.71 5.33
N ASP A 600 -7.78 19.15 6.55
CA ASP A 600 -9.00 18.53 7.08
C ASP A 600 -10.11 19.58 7.37
N LYS A 601 -11.37 19.21 7.09
CA LYS A 601 -12.57 20.02 7.32
C LYS A 601 -13.25 19.67 8.67
N GLY A 602 -12.46 19.22 9.65
CA GLY A 602 -12.92 18.86 10.99
C GLY A 602 -13.49 17.45 11.13
N VAL A 603 -13.85 17.11 12.37
CA VAL A 603 -14.46 15.82 12.72
C VAL A 603 -15.97 15.82 12.55
N ILE A 604 -16.52 14.64 12.25
CA ILE A 604 -17.95 14.32 12.24
C ILE A 604 -18.18 13.06 13.08
N GLU A 605 -19.37 12.95 13.68
CA GLU A 605 -19.74 11.80 14.49
C GLU A 605 -19.92 10.53 13.63
N LEU A 606 -19.46 9.39 14.14
CA LEU A 606 -19.47 8.12 13.43
C LEU A 606 -20.74 7.35 13.81
N ALA A 607 -21.72 7.32 12.91
CA ALA A 607 -23.04 6.73 13.17
C ALA A 607 -22.95 5.26 13.65
N GLY A 608 -23.72 4.93 14.68
CA GLY A 608 -23.68 3.61 15.33
C GLY A 608 -22.58 3.42 16.37
N THR A 609 -21.78 4.45 16.66
CA THR A 609 -20.83 4.46 17.79
C THR A 609 -21.36 5.27 18.97
N ASN A 610 -20.76 5.09 20.15
CA ASN A 610 -21.01 5.90 21.33
C ASN A 610 -20.27 7.26 21.21
N GLY A 611 -20.69 8.13 20.29
CA GLY A 611 -20.08 9.44 20.08
C GLY A 611 -18.58 9.41 19.76
N GLU A 612 -18.15 8.46 18.93
CA GLU A 612 -16.81 8.47 18.32
C GLU A 612 -16.85 9.26 17.01
N THR A 613 -15.69 9.55 16.44
CA THR A 613 -15.58 10.45 15.27
C THR A 613 -14.75 9.86 14.14
N THR A 614 -15.06 10.29 12.92
CA THR A 614 -14.14 10.27 11.77
C THR A 614 -13.93 11.71 11.28
N THR A 615 -13.03 11.93 10.32
CA THR A 615 -12.68 13.27 9.83
C THR A 615 -13.08 13.44 8.36
N GLN A 616 -13.65 14.60 8.03
CA GLN A 616 -14.11 14.95 6.69
C GLN A 616 -13.14 15.89 5.96
N GLY A 617 -13.26 15.99 4.63
CA GLY A 617 -12.49 16.92 3.81
C GLY A 617 -11.87 16.37 2.53
N PHE A 618 -12.16 15.11 2.18
CA PHE A 618 -11.65 14.43 0.97
C PHE A 618 -12.16 15.05 -0.34
N ASP A 619 -13.37 15.62 -0.32
CA ASP A 619 -13.96 16.23 -1.51
C ASP A 619 -13.17 17.47 -1.92
N SER A 620 -12.80 17.49 -3.21
CA SER A 620 -11.83 18.38 -3.86
C SER A 620 -10.42 18.46 -3.22
N LEU A 621 -10.03 17.50 -2.37
CA LEU A 621 -8.76 17.55 -1.63
C LEU A 621 -7.53 17.68 -2.55
N GLY A 622 -7.45 16.91 -3.65
CA GLY A 622 -6.32 16.99 -4.58
C GLY A 622 -6.18 18.37 -5.23
N ALA A 623 -7.28 18.93 -5.74
CA ALA A 623 -7.30 20.28 -6.32
C ALA A 623 -6.88 21.35 -5.29
N ARG A 624 -7.39 21.26 -4.06
CA ARG A 624 -6.99 22.13 -2.95
C ARG A 624 -5.50 22.00 -2.62
N CYS A 625 -4.95 20.79 -2.62
CA CYS A 625 -3.52 20.56 -2.41
C CYS A 625 -2.67 21.23 -3.50
N GLN A 626 -3.09 21.19 -4.76
CA GLN A 626 -2.42 21.92 -5.85
C GLN A 626 -2.47 23.44 -5.66
N GLU A 627 -3.60 23.98 -5.20
CA GLU A 627 -3.75 25.41 -4.89
C GLU A 627 -2.84 25.83 -3.72
N TYR A 628 -2.78 25.02 -2.65
CA TYR A 628 -1.89 25.29 -1.51
C TYR A 628 -0.39 25.12 -1.87
N TYR A 629 -0.04 24.15 -2.72
CA TYR A 629 1.34 23.98 -3.22
C TYR A 629 1.79 25.18 -4.07
N LYS A 630 0.90 25.67 -4.95
CA LYS A 630 1.10 26.92 -5.72
C LYS A 630 1.20 28.15 -4.81
N ALA A 631 0.47 28.15 -3.70
CA ALA A 631 0.58 29.17 -2.65
C ALA A 631 1.82 28.99 -1.75
N GLY A 632 2.74 28.06 -2.05
CA GLY A 632 4.02 27.91 -1.37
C GLY A 632 4.04 26.97 -0.16
N ALA A 633 2.97 26.21 0.10
CA ALA A 633 3.00 25.10 1.04
C ALA A 633 3.82 23.91 0.50
N ARG A 634 4.48 23.17 1.38
CA ARG A 634 5.19 21.90 1.04
C ARG A 634 4.87 20.73 1.96
N PHE A 635 4.04 20.95 2.98
CA PHE A 635 3.47 19.87 3.77
C PHE A 635 2.02 20.17 4.14
N ALA A 636 1.26 19.11 4.40
CA ALA A 636 -0.14 19.18 4.81
C ALA A 636 -0.31 18.60 6.22
N LYS A 637 -1.46 18.82 6.85
CA LYS A 637 -1.81 18.18 8.12
C LYS A 637 -3.30 17.82 8.18
N TRP A 638 -3.61 16.63 8.69
CA TRP A 638 -4.97 16.12 8.85
C TRP A 638 -5.17 15.45 10.21
N ARG A 639 -6.12 15.95 10.99
CA ARG A 639 -6.42 15.45 12.34
C ARG A 639 -7.53 14.38 12.34
N ALA A 640 -7.17 13.14 12.62
CA ALA A 640 -8.09 12.13 13.13
C ALA A 640 -8.22 12.25 14.65
N VAL A 641 -9.35 11.81 15.21
CA VAL A 641 -9.62 11.88 16.65
C VAL A 641 -10.26 10.59 17.13
N LEU A 642 -9.65 9.98 18.14
CA LEU A 642 -10.13 8.79 18.83
C LEU A 642 -10.18 9.08 20.34
N LYS A 643 -11.05 8.38 21.08
CA LYS A 643 -11.18 8.54 22.53
C LYS A 643 -11.04 7.20 23.24
N ILE A 644 -10.60 7.23 24.50
CA ILE A 644 -10.55 6.06 25.36
C ILE A 644 -11.76 6.10 26.31
N GLY A 645 -12.50 5.00 26.37
CA GLY A 645 -13.64 4.84 27.28
C GLY A 645 -13.80 3.39 27.74
N SER A 646 -15.04 3.00 28.04
CA SER A 646 -15.39 1.62 28.45
C SER A 646 -15.35 0.67 27.25
N THR A 647 -15.90 1.12 26.12
CA THR A 647 -15.96 0.38 24.84
C THR A 647 -15.07 1.01 23.76
N GLU A 648 -14.51 2.19 24.01
CA GLU A 648 -13.82 3.02 23.03
C GLU A 648 -12.28 2.96 23.18
N PRO A 649 -11.52 3.07 22.06
CA PRO A 649 -12.02 3.24 20.70
C PRO A 649 -12.50 1.91 20.09
N SER A 650 -13.60 1.94 19.34
CA SER A 650 -14.11 0.76 18.65
C SER A 650 -13.29 0.41 17.41
N GLU A 651 -13.33 -0.87 16.99
CA GLU A 651 -12.69 -1.30 15.74
C GLU A 651 -13.19 -0.49 14.53
N LEU A 652 -14.46 -0.08 14.51
CA LEU A 652 -15.01 0.76 13.46
C LEU A 652 -14.35 2.15 13.44
N ALA A 653 -14.19 2.80 14.60
CA ALA A 653 -13.52 4.09 14.69
C ALA A 653 -12.02 3.98 14.34
N ILE A 654 -11.34 2.92 14.77
CA ILE A 654 -9.94 2.65 14.43
C ILE A 654 -9.77 2.52 12.92
N GLN A 655 -10.53 1.64 12.27
CA GLN A 655 -10.42 1.39 10.83
C GLN A 655 -10.82 2.61 9.99
N GLN A 656 -11.89 3.32 10.34
CA GLN A 656 -12.33 4.50 9.58
C GLN A 656 -11.32 5.65 9.66
N ASN A 657 -10.74 5.91 10.83
CA ASN A 657 -9.69 6.93 10.95
C ASN A 657 -8.39 6.51 10.27
N ALA A 658 -7.99 5.24 10.36
CA ALA A 658 -6.78 4.73 9.69
C ALA A 658 -6.89 4.81 8.15
N GLN A 659 -8.01 4.33 7.59
CA GLN A 659 -8.27 4.41 6.14
C GLN A 659 -8.43 5.88 5.67
N GLY A 660 -9.05 6.73 6.48
CA GLY A 660 -9.16 8.16 6.20
C GLY A 660 -7.80 8.86 6.17
N LEU A 661 -6.93 8.61 7.14
CA LEU A 661 -5.56 9.13 7.18
C LEU A 661 -4.72 8.63 6.00
N ALA A 662 -4.85 7.36 5.61
CA ALA A 662 -4.13 6.80 4.48
C ALA A 662 -4.56 7.43 3.14
N ARG A 663 -5.87 7.57 2.91
CA ARG A 663 -6.43 8.26 1.74
C ARG A 663 -6.02 9.74 1.69
N TYR A 664 -5.97 10.42 2.84
CA TYR A 664 -5.44 11.78 2.93
C TYR A 664 -3.96 11.83 2.52
N ALA A 665 -3.15 10.90 3.03
CA ALA A 665 -1.71 10.92 2.85
C ALA A 665 -1.30 10.74 1.38
N ILE A 666 -1.87 9.75 0.68
CA ILE A 666 -1.55 9.53 -0.75
C ILE A 666 -1.97 10.72 -1.62
N ILE A 667 -3.15 11.31 -1.40
CA ILE A 667 -3.64 12.49 -2.15
C ILE A 667 -2.72 13.71 -1.91
N CYS A 668 -2.13 13.87 -0.73
CA CYS A 668 -1.16 14.93 -0.50
C CYS A 668 0.18 14.67 -1.22
N GLN A 669 0.66 13.42 -1.22
CA GLN A 669 1.90 13.06 -1.93
C GLN A 669 1.77 13.20 -3.45
N GLU A 670 0.65 12.79 -4.05
CA GLU A 670 0.30 13.03 -5.47
C GLU A 670 0.33 14.51 -5.89
N ASN A 671 0.28 15.43 -4.92
CA ASN A 671 0.21 16.87 -5.15
C ASN A 671 1.33 17.65 -4.41
N GLY A 672 2.49 17.01 -4.18
CA GLY A 672 3.72 17.64 -3.71
C GLY A 672 3.72 18.12 -2.24
N LEU A 673 2.80 17.62 -1.42
CA LEU A 673 2.70 17.97 0.01
C LEU A 673 3.02 16.76 0.88
N VAL A 674 4.07 16.85 1.71
CA VAL A 674 4.38 15.87 2.76
C VAL A 674 3.19 15.78 3.74
N PRO A 675 2.53 14.63 3.93
CA PRO A 675 1.43 14.51 4.87
C PRO A 675 1.93 14.34 6.31
N ILE A 676 1.46 15.21 7.21
CA ILE A 676 1.53 15.00 8.65
C ILE A 676 0.27 14.24 9.10
N VAL A 677 0.46 12.97 9.39
CA VAL A 677 -0.56 12.01 9.83
C VAL A 677 -0.79 12.20 11.34
N GLU A 678 -1.93 12.79 11.74
CA GLU A 678 -2.27 13.11 13.14
C GLU A 678 -3.41 12.22 13.68
N PRO A 679 -3.13 10.97 14.12
CA PRO A 679 -4.07 10.11 14.84
C PRO A 679 -4.09 10.48 16.32
N GLU A 680 -4.82 11.53 16.70
CA GLU A 680 -4.88 11.96 18.09
C GLU A 680 -5.81 11.07 18.93
N ILE A 681 -5.24 10.30 19.85
CA ILE A 681 -6.00 9.72 20.95
C ILE A 681 -6.12 10.79 22.05
N LEU A 682 -7.36 11.13 22.41
CA LEU A 682 -7.65 12.14 23.42
C LEU A 682 -7.20 11.70 24.82
N THR A 683 -6.70 12.67 25.59
CA THR A 683 -6.25 12.49 26.98
C THR A 683 -7.41 12.47 27.99
N ASP A 684 -8.65 12.70 27.57
CA ASP A 684 -9.79 12.85 28.46
C ASP A 684 -10.19 11.52 29.15
N GLY A 685 -10.60 11.61 30.43
CA GLY A 685 -11.13 10.49 31.22
C GLY A 685 -10.17 9.92 32.27
N SER A 686 -10.57 8.81 32.89
CA SER A 686 -9.92 8.18 34.07
C SER A 686 -9.09 6.93 33.75
N HIS A 687 -8.61 6.80 32.51
CA HIS A 687 -7.82 5.65 32.08
C HIS A 687 -6.35 5.72 32.56
N ASP A 688 -5.73 4.58 32.83
CA ASP A 688 -4.31 4.52 33.22
C ASP A 688 -3.37 4.62 31.99
N ILE A 689 -2.08 4.84 32.25
CA ILE A 689 -1.08 4.95 31.19
C ILE A 689 -0.91 3.64 30.39
N LYS A 690 -1.21 2.47 30.98
CA LYS A 690 -1.14 1.17 30.29
C LYS A 690 -2.27 0.99 29.28
N LYS A 691 -3.50 1.41 29.61
CA LYS A 691 -4.62 1.48 28.67
C LYS A 691 -4.32 2.47 27.54
N CYS A 692 -3.74 3.62 27.85
CA CYS A 692 -3.30 4.59 26.83
C CYS A 692 -2.22 3.99 25.91
N ALA A 693 -1.21 3.30 26.46
CA ALA A 693 -0.18 2.61 25.69
C ALA A 693 -0.77 1.54 24.76
N ALA A 694 -1.62 0.66 25.30
CA ALA A 694 -2.25 -0.41 24.52
C ALA A 694 -3.13 0.13 23.38
N VAL A 695 -3.93 1.17 23.63
CA VAL A 695 -4.74 1.81 22.59
C VAL A 695 -3.86 2.51 21.55
N THR A 696 -2.78 3.18 21.97
CA THR A 696 -1.81 3.80 21.05
C THR A 696 -1.14 2.76 20.16
N GLU A 697 -0.78 1.59 20.71
CA GLU A 697 -0.22 0.48 19.93
C GLU A 697 -1.23 -0.07 18.91
N THR A 698 -2.50 -0.30 19.30
CA THR A 698 -3.54 -0.77 18.36
C THR A 698 -3.83 0.23 17.24
N VAL A 699 -3.98 1.52 17.59
CA VAL A 699 -4.30 2.59 16.61
C VAL A 699 -3.14 2.78 15.63
N LEU A 700 -1.90 2.88 16.09
CA LEU A 700 -0.76 3.09 15.20
C LEU A 700 -0.49 1.88 14.30
N ALA A 701 -0.70 0.64 14.80
CA ALA A 701 -0.63 -0.55 13.95
C ALA A 701 -1.65 -0.53 12.80
N ALA A 702 -2.90 -0.12 13.08
CA ALA A 702 -3.93 0.05 12.06
C ALA A 702 -3.59 1.17 11.06
N VAL A 703 -3.10 2.32 11.55
CA VAL A 703 -2.67 3.46 10.72
C VAL A 703 -1.54 3.04 9.77
N TYR A 704 -0.47 2.41 10.23
CA TYR A 704 0.63 2.00 9.35
C TYR A 704 0.26 0.86 8.40
N LYS A 705 -0.67 -0.03 8.79
CA LYS A 705 -1.25 -1.00 7.85
C LYS A 705 -2.02 -0.30 6.73
N ALA A 706 -2.85 0.69 7.05
CA ALA A 706 -3.60 1.46 6.07
C ALA A 706 -2.70 2.30 5.15
N LEU A 707 -1.67 2.97 5.69
CA LEU A 707 -0.69 3.73 4.90
C LEU A 707 0.02 2.83 3.87
N ASN A 708 0.44 1.63 4.28
CA ASN A 708 1.01 0.62 3.38
C ASN A 708 0.01 0.15 2.31
N ASP A 709 -1.26 -0.07 2.69
CA ASP A 709 -2.31 -0.52 1.78
C ASP A 709 -2.70 0.54 0.73
N HIS A 710 -2.45 1.83 1.01
CA HIS A 710 -2.62 2.96 0.08
C HIS A 710 -1.31 3.37 -0.61
N HIS A 711 -0.26 2.54 -0.50
CA HIS A 711 1.05 2.75 -1.14
C HIS A 711 1.76 4.07 -0.79
N VAL A 712 1.53 4.59 0.43
CA VAL A 712 2.11 5.86 0.89
C VAL A 712 3.63 5.73 1.12
N LEU A 713 4.40 6.62 0.49
CA LEU A 713 5.87 6.70 0.62
C LEU A 713 6.26 7.20 2.01
N LEU A 714 6.64 6.29 2.92
CA LEU A 714 6.83 6.62 4.34
C LEU A 714 7.97 7.62 4.59
N GLU A 715 9.03 7.54 3.79
CA GLU A 715 10.17 8.47 3.73
C GLU A 715 9.74 9.91 3.40
N GLY A 716 8.57 10.09 2.80
CA GLY A 716 7.93 11.36 2.48
C GLY A 716 6.73 11.69 3.39
N THR A 717 6.66 11.14 4.62
CA THR A 717 5.60 11.42 5.62
C THR A 717 6.16 11.94 6.94
N LEU A 718 5.29 12.40 7.85
CA LEU A 718 5.61 12.54 9.28
C LEU A 718 4.44 12.06 10.14
N LEU A 719 4.74 11.51 11.32
CA LEU A 719 3.72 11.14 12.31
C LEU A 719 3.55 12.24 13.36
N LYS A 720 2.30 12.58 13.70
CA LYS A 720 1.95 13.48 14.80
C LYS A 720 1.02 12.77 15.80
N PRO A 721 1.57 11.91 16.67
CA PRO A 721 0.78 11.19 17.66
C PRO A 721 0.62 12.03 18.94
N ASN A 722 -0.33 11.65 19.78
CA ASN A 722 -0.30 11.98 21.19
C ASN A 722 0.95 11.38 21.87
N MET A 723 1.38 11.99 22.98
CA MET A 723 2.24 11.28 23.93
C MET A 723 1.39 10.25 24.69
N VAL A 724 2.00 9.18 25.20
CA VAL A 724 1.31 8.17 26.01
C VAL A 724 1.29 8.62 27.46
N THR A 725 0.18 9.21 27.88
CA THR A 725 -0.05 9.72 29.25
C THR A 725 -1.19 8.96 29.93
N PRO A 726 -1.29 8.98 31.27
CA PRO A 726 -2.58 8.71 31.92
C PRO A 726 -3.64 9.73 31.47
N GLY A 727 -4.91 9.39 31.69
CA GLY A 727 -6.04 10.27 31.40
C GLY A 727 -6.11 11.51 32.30
N SER A 728 -6.90 12.50 31.91
CA SER A 728 -7.06 13.80 32.58
C SER A 728 -7.50 13.70 34.04
N ASP A 729 -8.27 12.66 34.35
CA ASP A 729 -8.91 12.46 35.64
C ASP A 729 -8.15 11.41 36.50
N SER A 730 -7.06 10.87 35.94
CA SER A 730 -6.18 9.89 36.58
C SER A 730 -5.03 10.56 37.35
N PRO A 731 -4.42 9.87 38.34
CA PRO A 731 -3.18 10.34 38.96
C PRO A 731 -2.07 10.57 37.93
N LYS A 732 -1.36 11.70 38.05
CA LYS A 732 -0.17 11.97 37.24
C LYS A 732 0.95 10.97 37.57
N VAL A 733 1.71 10.59 36.55
CA VAL A 733 2.91 9.74 36.66
C VAL A 733 4.17 10.56 36.36
N ALA A 734 5.35 9.99 36.64
CA ALA A 734 6.63 10.63 36.36
C ALA A 734 6.88 10.76 34.85
N THR A 735 7.66 11.79 34.46
CA THR A 735 8.04 12.12 33.08
C THR A 735 8.73 10.95 32.38
N GLU A 736 9.57 10.23 33.11
CA GLU A 736 10.35 9.09 32.67
C GLU A 736 9.42 7.93 32.26
N VAL A 737 8.34 7.72 33.00
CA VAL A 737 7.32 6.69 32.72
C VAL A 737 6.49 7.05 31.48
N ILE A 738 6.16 8.33 31.27
CA ILE A 738 5.55 8.82 30.02
C ILE A 738 6.50 8.57 28.84
N ALA A 739 7.79 8.85 29.01
CA ALA A 739 8.78 8.65 27.98
C ALA A 739 8.95 7.16 27.61
N GLU A 740 9.08 6.28 28.60
CA GLU A 740 9.22 4.83 28.41
C GLU A 740 8.02 4.25 27.68
N HIS A 741 6.80 4.55 28.12
CA HIS A 741 5.58 4.07 27.48
C HIS A 741 5.43 4.63 26.05
N THR A 742 5.70 5.92 25.83
CA THR A 742 5.57 6.53 24.49
C THR A 742 6.59 5.94 23.50
N VAL A 743 7.87 5.89 23.87
CA VAL A 743 8.92 5.36 22.97
C VAL A 743 8.74 3.85 22.75
N THR A 744 8.23 3.11 23.74
CA THR A 744 7.90 1.68 23.58
C THR A 744 6.76 1.46 22.59
N ALA A 745 5.67 2.22 22.70
CA ALA A 745 4.52 2.10 21.79
C ALA A 745 4.91 2.39 20.32
N LEU A 746 5.69 3.45 20.10
CA LEU A 746 6.20 3.82 18.78
C LEU A 746 7.14 2.74 18.22
N ARG A 747 8.07 2.21 19.04
CA ARG A 747 8.98 1.10 18.67
C ARG A 747 8.29 -0.22 18.30
N ARG A 748 7.01 -0.39 18.61
CA ARG A 748 6.22 -1.59 18.26
C ARG A 748 5.39 -1.42 16.99
N THR A 749 5.24 -0.20 16.48
CA THR A 749 4.21 0.13 15.47
C THR A 749 4.69 0.97 14.29
N VAL A 750 5.64 1.89 14.52
CA VAL A 750 6.16 2.79 13.49
C VAL A 750 7.26 2.07 12.69
N PRO A 751 7.24 2.11 11.34
CA PRO A 751 8.34 1.61 10.52
C PRO A 751 9.58 2.53 10.56
N PRO A 752 10.82 1.99 10.51
CA PRO A 752 12.06 2.80 10.49
C PRO A 752 12.19 3.85 9.38
N ALA A 753 11.39 3.74 8.30
CA ALA A 753 11.39 4.64 7.14
C ALA A 753 10.94 6.09 7.42
N VAL A 754 10.08 6.29 8.42
CA VAL A 754 9.43 7.59 8.71
C VAL A 754 10.44 8.61 9.26
N PRO A 755 10.78 9.73 8.59
CA PRO A 755 11.88 10.59 9.01
C PRO A 755 11.78 11.17 10.43
N GLY A 756 10.56 11.46 10.91
CA GLY A 756 10.36 12.07 12.21
C GLY A 756 8.95 11.94 12.78
N ILE A 757 8.89 12.08 14.10
CA ILE A 757 7.68 12.03 14.91
C ILE A 757 7.57 13.36 15.65
N VAL A 758 6.55 14.14 15.30
CA VAL A 758 6.37 15.55 15.69
C VAL A 758 5.16 15.69 16.62
N PHE A 759 5.33 15.32 17.89
CA PHE A 759 4.23 15.15 18.86
C PHE A 759 3.28 16.35 18.96
N LEU A 760 1.99 16.07 19.16
CA LEU A 760 1.02 17.06 19.63
C LEU A 760 1.12 17.24 21.15
N SER A 761 0.95 18.47 21.64
CA SER A 761 0.98 18.74 23.08
C SER A 761 -0.29 18.32 23.82
N GLY A 762 -1.41 18.13 23.12
CA GLY A 762 -2.68 17.69 23.70
C GLY A 762 -3.16 18.63 24.82
N GLY A 763 -3.58 18.04 25.95
CA GLY A 763 -3.98 18.74 27.17
C GLY A 763 -2.86 19.36 28.02
N GLN A 764 -1.59 19.07 27.73
CA GLN A 764 -0.44 19.41 28.58
C GLN A 764 -0.21 20.93 28.71
N SER A 765 0.40 21.35 29.81
CA SER A 765 0.99 22.69 29.91
C SER A 765 2.26 22.82 29.04
N GLU A 766 2.70 24.07 28.83
CA GLU A 766 3.92 24.38 28.06
C GLU A 766 5.16 23.69 28.65
N GLU A 767 5.24 23.61 29.97
CA GLU A 767 6.37 23.01 30.69
C GLU A 767 6.32 21.48 30.64
N GLU A 768 5.16 20.86 30.92
CA GLU A 768 4.99 19.40 30.86
C GLU A 768 5.31 18.85 29.45
N ALA A 769 4.81 19.51 28.40
CA ALA A 769 5.08 19.11 27.02
C ALA A 769 6.58 19.19 26.66
N THR A 770 7.29 20.22 27.17
CA THR A 770 8.73 20.39 26.99
C THR A 770 9.52 19.30 27.76
N VAL A 771 9.15 19.03 29.01
CA VAL A 771 9.85 18.10 29.90
C VAL A 771 9.62 16.64 29.49
N ASN A 772 8.41 16.27 29.05
CA ASN A 772 8.12 14.94 28.48
C ASN A 772 8.90 14.69 27.17
N LEU A 773 8.96 15.67 26.26
CA LEU A 773 9.74 15.58 25.02
C LEU A 773 11.25 15.41 25.29
N ASN A 774 11.76 16.10 26.31
CA ASN A 774 13.14 16.00 26.76
C ASN A 774 13.48 14.61 27.31
N ALA A 775 12.59 14.02 28.13
CA ALA A 775 12.78 12.67 28.65
C ALA A 775 12.78 11.61 27.53
N MET A 776 11.86 11.71 26.57
CA MET A 776 11.83 10.80 25.40
C MET A 776 13.14 10.80 24.59
N ASN A 777 13.77 11.97 24.44
CA ASN A 777 15.06 12.07 23.76
C ASN A 777 16.25 11.59 24.63
N LYS A 778 16.15 11.73 25.96
CA LYS A 778 17.16 11.23 26.92
C LYS A 778 17.21 9.70 27.08
N LEU A 779 16.13 8.96 26.78
CA LEU A 779 16.11 7.50 26.93
C LEU A 779 17.18 6.83 26.05
N GLU A 780 18.07 6.04 26.65
CA GLU A 780 19.16 5.31 25.98
C GLU A 780 18.68 4.04 25.24
N VAL A 781 17.65 4.21 24.41
CA VAL A 781 17.09 3.18 23.54
C VAL A 781 17.18 3.60 22.08
N LEU A 782 17.35 2.63 21.18
CA LEU A 782 17.31 2.86 19.73
C LEU A 782 15.98 3.53 19.33
N LYS A 783 16.09 4.68 18.67
CA LYS A 783 15.00 5.48 18.11
C LYS A 783 15.44 5.85 16.68
N PRO A 784 14.95 5.18 15.62
CA PRO A 784 15.43 5.41 14.25
C PRO A 784 14.83 6.68 13.60
N TRP A 785 14.08 7.49 14.36
CA TRP A 785 13.38 8.69 13.91
C TRP A 785 13.72 9.88 14.81
N THR A 786 13.70 11.10 14.28
CA THR A 786 13.79 12.30 15.13
C THR A 786 12.50 12.44 15.96
N LEU A 787 12.63 12.58 17.30
CA LEU A 787 11.51 12.90 18.18
C LEU A 787 11.45 14.41 18.46
N SER A 788 10.46 15.09 17.88
CA SER A 788 10.30 16.55 17.92
C SER A 788 8.84 16.94 18.24
N PHE A 789 8.52 18.23 18.14
CA PHE A 789 7.22 18.83 18.49
C PHE A 789 6.45 19.35 17.27
N SER A 790 5.12 19.29 17.33
CA SER A 790 4.21 20.08 16.51
C SER A 790 3.15 20.73 17.41
N PHE A 791 3.56 21.83 18.04
CA PHE A 791 2.89 22.40 19.20
C PHE A 791 2.13 23.69 18.87
N GLY A 792 0.87 23.75 19.30
CA GLY A 792 0.05 24.96 19.28
C GLY A 792 0.02 25.61 20.66
N ARG A 793 -0.85 25.10 21.55
CA ARG A 793 -1.00 25.61 22.92
C ARG A 793 0.32 25.65 23.71
N ALA A 794 1.20 24.65 23.55
CA ALA A 794 2.45 24.57 24.30
C ALA A 794 3.53 25.59 23.89
N LEU A 795 3.39 26.27 22.74
CA LEU A 795 4.24 27.39 22.34
C LEU A 795 3.53 28.76 22.47
N GLN A 796 2.20 28.80 22.31
CA GLN A 796 1.45 30.05 22.19
C GLN A 796 0.76 30.54 23.48
N LYS A 797 0.55 29.71 24.51
CA LYS A 797 -0.38 30.04 25.63
C LYS A 797 0.12 31.24 26.45
N SER A 798 1.39 31.28 26.81
CA SER A 798 1.98 32.40 27.55
C SER A 798 2.19 33.63 26.66
N THR A 799 2.63 33.45 25.41
CA THR A 799 2.72 34.51 24.39
C THR A 799 1.40 35.25 24.21
N LEU A 800 0.29 34.50 24.01
CA LEU A 800 -1.06 35.03 23.87
C LEU A 800 -1.48 35.84 25.11
N LYS A 801 -1.23 35.30 26.31
CA LYS A 801 -1.55 35.96 27.59
C LYS A 801 -0.76 37.26 27.81
N ILE A 802 0.49 37.30 27.39
CA ILE A 802 1.35 38.50 27.50
C ILE A 802 0.97 39.54 26.44
N TRP A 803 0.67 39.13 25.21
CA TRP A 803 0.21 40.03 24.15
C TRP A 803 -1.11 40.71 24.53
N GLY A 804 -2.14 39.93 24.88
CA GLY A 804 -3.44 40.47 25.29
C GLY A 804 -4.14 41.35 24.25
N GLY A 805 -3.84 41.17 22.95
CA GLY A 805 -4.33 42.02 21.85
C GLY A 805 -3.63 43.36 21.70
N LYS A 806 -2.59 43.64 22.49
CA LYS A 806 -2.02 44.99 22.66
C LYS A 806 -0.71 45.18 21.91
N LYS A 807 -0.59 46.26 21.13
CA LYS A 807 0.60 46.55 20.30
C LYS A 807 1.84 46.81 21.17
N GLU A 808 1.67 47.48 22.30
CA GLU A 808 2.73 47.76 23.28
C GLU A 808 3.31 46.50 23.98
N ASN A 809 2.64 45.35 23.86
CA ASN A 809 3.08 44.07 24.42
C ASN A 809 3.76 43.14 23.41
N VAL A 810 3.79 43.49 22.11
CA VAL A 810 4.30 42.61 21.04
C VAL A 810 5.69 42.08 21.36
N ILE A 811 6.67 42.95 21.64
CA ILE A 811 8.06 42.55 21.92
C ILE A 811 8.13 41.54 23.09
N LYS A 812 7.43 41.79 24.20
CA LYS A 812 7.41 40.91 25.38
C LYS A 812 6.77 39.55 25.08
N ALA A 813 5.77 39.53 24.20
CA ALA A 813 5.14 38.29 23.76
C ALA A 813 6.06 37.48 22.82
N GLN A 814 6.84 38.16 21.96
CA GLN A 814 7.86 37.57 21.10
C GLN A 814 9.04 37.01 21.92
N GLU A 815 9.48 37.70 22.97
CA GLU A 815 10.49 37.20 23.93
C GLU A 815 10.04 35.89 24.60
N VAL A 816 8.78 35.83 25.05
CA VAL A 816 8.19 34.61 25.65
C VAL A 816 8.03 33.49 24.62
N PHE A 817 7.65 33.82 23.38
CA PHE A 817 7.57 32.85 22.29
C PHE A 817 8.95 32.24 21.97
N LEU A 818 9.96 33.10 21.79
CA LEU A 818 11.37 32.72 21.61
C LEU A 818 11.85 31.79 22.74
N ALA A 819 11.53 32.10 23.99
CA ALA A 819 11.91 31.27 25.14
C ALA A 819 11.24 29.88 25.12
N ARG A 820 9.99 29.76 24.67
CA ARG A 820 9.30 28.46 24.52
C ARG A 820 9.81 27.67 23.30
N CYS A 821 10.07 28.33 22.16
CA CYS A 821 10.69 27.71 20.99
C CYS A 821 12.10 27.16 21.31
N LYS A 822 12.94 27.94 22.00
CA LYS A 822 14.26 27.51 22.45
C LYS A 822 14.19 26.32 23.41
N ALA A 823 13.33 26.38 24.43
CA ALA A 823 13.18 25.30 25.41
C ALA A 823 12.77 23.97 24.74
N ASN A 824 11.87 24.03 23.75
CA ASN A 824 11.44 22.85 22.99
C ASN A 824 12.51 22.35 22.00
N SER A 825 13.29 23.25 21.38
CA SER A 825 14.49 22.88 20.62
C SER A 825 15.48 22.07 21.48
N GLU A 826 15.82 22.58 22.67
CA GLU A 826 16.69 21.89 23.63
C GLU A 826 16.10 20.53 24.07
N ALA A 827 14.78 20.42 24.17
CA ALA A 827 14.09 19.16 24.47
C ALA A 827 14.20 18.12 23.34
N THR A 828 14.16 18.53 22.06
CA THR A 828 14.41 17.59 20.94
C THR A 828 15.82 16.99 20.97
N LEU A 829 16.77 17.66 21.63
CA LEU A 829 18.16 17.23 21.74
C LEU A 829 18.45 16.46 23.04
N GLY A 830 17.43 16.24 23.90
CA GLY A 830 17.62 15.69 25.25
C GLY A 830 18.47 16.60 26.17
N LYS A 831 18.60 17.88 25.82
CA LYS A 831 19.48 18.86 26.51
C LYS A 831 18.72 19.85 27.38
N TYR A 832 17.39 19.86 27.35
CA TYR A 832 16.62 20.79 28.17
C TYR A 832 16.87 20.52 29.65
N VAL A 833 17.15 21.59 30.38
CA VAL A 833 17.23 21.64 31.84
C VAL A 833 16.14 22.58 32.30
N ALA A 834 15.27 22.13 33.21
CA ALA A 834 14.17 22.92 33.76
C ALA A 834 14.69 24.05 34.67
N THR A 835 15.29 25.07 34.06
CA THR A 835 15.74 26.31 34.70
C THR A 835 14.51 27.19 34.95
N GLY A 836 13.95 27.07 36.15
CA GLY A 836 12.59 27.53 36.47
C GLY A 836 12.28 28.96 36.04
N SER A 837 11.44 29.12 35.01
CA SER A 837 11.08 30.41 34.45
C SER A 837 10.15 31.21 35.39
N SER A 838 10.78 32.08 36.18
CA SER A 838 10.26 33.38 36.68
C SER A 838 8.91 33.42 37.44
N THR A 839 8.31 32.29 37.81
CA THR A 839 7.14 32.23 38.73
C THR A 839 7.25 31.18 39.85
N ALA A 840 8.20 30.26 39.78
CA ALA A 840 8.38 29.18 40.77
C ALA A 840 9.16 29.63 42.04
N GLY A 841 8.68 30.68 42.72
CA GLY A 841 9.39 31.32 43.83
C GLY A 841 9.41 30.56 45.17
N ALA A 842 8.57 29.56 45.38
CA ALA A 842 8.45 28.85 46.66
C ALA A 842 8.54 27.31 46.55
N ALA A 843 7.92 26.71 45.53
CA ALA A 843 7.86 25.24 45.41
C ALA A 843 9.22 24.58 45.10
N SER A 844 10.10 25.27 44.37
CA SER A 844 11.45 24.81 44.04
C SER A 844 12.36 24.76 45.27
N LEU A 845 12.38 25.83 46.08
CA LEU A 845 13.10 25.89 47.35
C LEU A 845 12.55 24.88 48.37
N ALA A 846 11.24 24.63 48.38
CA ALA A 846 10.62 23.60 49.20
C ALA A 846 11.11 22.18 48.83
N ALA A 847 11.15 21.85 47.54
CA ALA A 847 11.68 20.56 47.08
C ALA A 847 13.17 20.39 47.41
N LEU A 848 13.98 21.45 47.27
CA LEU A 848 15.39 21.45 47.66
C LEU A 848 15.59 21.31 49.18
N LEU A 849 14.73 21.91 50.01
CA LEU A 849 14.74 21.69 51.47
C LEU A 849 14.43 20.24 51.83
N VAL A 850 13.41 19.65 51.21
CA VAL A 850 13.06 18.23 51.45
C VAL A 850 14.23 17.33 51.04
N LEU A 851 14.76 17.48 49.82
CA LEU A 851 15.90 16.70 49.34
C LEU A 851 17.18 16.89 50.18
N GLY A 852 17.45 18.09 50.68
CA GLY A 852 18.64 18.38 51.49
C GLY A 852 18.56 17.91 52.94
N LEU A 853 17.36 17.76 53.49
CA LEU A 853 17.12 17.41 54.91
C LEU A 853 16.56 16.00 55.13
N SER A 854 16.02 15.34 54.10
CA SER A 854 15.65 13.92 54.17
C SER A 854 16.85 13.05 54.54
N GLY A 855 16.69 12.22 55.58
CA GLY A 855 17.76 11.34 56.08
C GLY A 855 18.84 12.03 56.92
N ARG A 856 18.67 13.31 57.29
CA ARG A 856 19.59 14.03 58.18
C ARG A 856 19.22 13.85 59.66
N PRO A 857 20.20 13.77 60.59
CA PRO A 857 19.93 13.77 62.02
C PRO A 857 19.15 15.01 62.47
N VAL A 858 18.27 14.87 63.46
CA VAL A 858 17.47 15.98 64.01
C VAL A 858 18.33 17.20 64.40
N PRO A 859 19.51 17.04 65.06
CA PRO A 859 20.38 18.18 65.37
C PRO A 859 20.96 18.91 64.15
N GLU A 860 21.09 18.27 62.99
CA GLU A 860 21.50 18.94 61.73
C GLU A 860 20.33 19.74 61.13
N ILE A 861 19.13 19.16 61.12
CA ILE A 861 17.90 19.80 60.62
C ILE A 861 17.59 21.09 61.41
N LEU A 862 17.78 21.06 62.73
CA LEU A 862 17.56 22.22 63.61
C LEU A 862 18.63 23.32 63.48
N ARG A 863 19.82 23.02 62.93
CA ARG A 863 20.91 23.99 62.73
C ARG A 863 20.81 24.81 61.44
N VAL A 864 19.86 24.50 60.56
CA VAL A 864 19.72 25.19 59.27
C VAL A 864 19.02 26.54 59.46
N SER A 865 19.81 27.62 59.47
CA SER A 865 19.29 29.00 59.44
C SER A 865 18.74 29.36 58.06
N PRO A 866 17.64 30.16 57.95
CA PRO A 866 17.14 30.69 56.68
C PRO A 866 18.18 31.44 55.82
N ASP A 867 19.27 31.94 56.44
CA ASP A 867 20.34 32.70 55.77
C ASP A 867 21.06 31.93 54.65
N PHE A 868 20.94 30.60 54.61
CA PHE A 868 21.54 29.79 53.54
C PHE A 868 20.99 30.16 52.14
N VAL A 869 19.78 30.70 52.06
CA VAL A 869 19.18 31.21 50.82
C VAL A 869 20.02 32.37 50.24
N THR A 870 20.54 33.23 51.11
CA THR A 870 21.42 34.35 50.75
C THR A 870 22.78 33.83 50.26
N LEU A 871 23.33 32.80 50.91
CA LEU A 871 24.57 32.13 50.50
C LEU A 871 24.46 31.43 49.14
N LEU A 872 23.28 30.95 48.76
CA LEU A 872 22.99 30.40 47.42
C LEU A 872 22.74 31.48 46.34
N GLY A 873 22.92 32.77 46.66
CA GLY A 873 22.75 33.87 45.70
C GLY A 873 21.29 34.17 45.31
N LEU A 874 20.32 33.55 45.98
CA LEU A 874 18.89 33.69 45.68
C LEU A 874 18.35 35.00 46.26
N ARG A 875 18.19 36.03 45.41
CA ARG A 875 17.63 37.34 45.81
C ARG A 875 16.13 37.26 46.10
N GLN A 876 15.76 36.82 47.31
CA GLN A 876 14.42 36.98 47.88
C GLN A 876 14.48 37.75 49.21
N ASN A 877 13.44 38.52 49.51
CA ASN A 877 13.32 39.25 50.77
C ASN A 877 12.91 38.32 51.92
N LEU A 878 13.79 38.11 52.89
CA LEU A 878 13.56 37.31 54.09
C LEU A 878 12.77 38.06 55.18
N THR A 879 11.88 38.99 54.82
CA THR A 879 11.06 39.72 55.79
C THR A 879 9.96 38.82 56.40
N PRO A 880 9.68 38.90 57.72
CA PRO A 880 8.60 38.15 58.36
C PRO A 880 7.22 38.60 57.85
N SER A 881 6.64 37.82 56.93
CA SER A 881 5.28 38.02 56.41
C SER A 881 4.50 36.71 56.48
N ARG A 882 3.20 36.78 56.77
CA ARG A 882 2.30 35.61 56.82
C ARG A 882 2.32 34.80 55.51
N ASN A 883 2.66 35.43 54.38
CA ASN A 883 2.71 34.79 53.07
C ASN A 883 4.06 34.16 52.70
N ASN A 884 5.08 34.16 53.59
CA ASN A 884 6.36 33.50 53.31
C ASN A 884 6.27 31.97 53.52
N GLY A 885 5.74 31.28 52.51
CA GLY A 885 5.54 29.82 52.52
C GLY A 885 6.83 29.01 52.75
N PHE A 886 7.99 29.51 52.30
CA PHE A 886 9.28 28.85 52.49
C PHE A 886 9.69 28.83 53.97
N LEU A 887 9.67 29.99 54.64
CA LEU A 887 10.00 30.09 56.07
C LEU A 887 9.03 29.28 56.95
N ASN A 888 7.75 29.25 56.57
CA ASN A 888 6.73 28.45 57.25
C ASN A 888 6.99 26.94 57.06
N MET A 889 7.43 26.51 55.88
CA MET A 889 7.72 25.10 55.61
C MET A 889 9.01 24.61 56.30
N LEU A 890 10.08 25.43 56.31
CA LEU A 890 11.29 25.13 57.09
C LEU A 890 10.96 24.96 58.59
N LYS A 891 10.18 25.89 59.16
CA LYS A 891 9.72 25.79 60.56
C LYS A 891 8.83 24.57 60.80
N LEU A 892 7.99 24.19 59.85
CA LEU A 892 7.15 22.98 59.96
C LEU A 892 8.00 21.69 59.93
N MET A 893 9.02 21.64 59.06
CA MET A 893 9.98 20.52 59.01
C MET A 893 10.80 20.42 60.30
N GLN A 894 11.32 21.54 60.80
CA GLN A 894 12.04 21.60 62.09
C GLN A 894 11.13 21.18 63.26
N ARG A 895 9.86 21.60 63.28
CA ARG A 895 8.89 21.19 64.31
C ARG A 895 8.53 19.71 64.22
N LYS A 896 8.45 19.13 63.02
CA LYS A 896 8.25 17.69 62.82
C LYS A 896 9.49 16.86 63.20
N ALA A 897 10.70 17.33 62.87
CA ALA A 897 11.94 16.68 63.28
C ALA A 897 12.10 16.70 64.81
N LEU A 898 11.72 17.80 65.46
CA LEU A 898 11.69 17.89 66.93
C LEU A 898 10.65 16.93 67.54
N LEU A 899 9.45 16.81 66.96
CA LEU A 899 8.43 15.87 67.43
C LEU A 899 8.88 14.41 67.29
N LEU A 900 9.47 14.03 66.16
CA LEU A 900 10.01 12.68 65.93
C LEU A 900 11.19 12.38 66.87
N GLY A 901 12.10 13.34 67.09
CA GLY A 901 13.17 13.17 68.09
C GLY A 901 12.66 13.00 69.52
N LEU A 902 11.55 13.66 69.88
CA LEU A 902 10.86 13.48 71.16
C LEU A 902 10.01 12.20 71.24
N GLU A 903 9.84 11.48 70.12
CA GLU A 903 9.26 10.13 70.07
C GLU A 903 10.38 9.07 70.16
N ASP A 904 11.53 9.28 69.50
CA ASP A 904 12.73 8.45 69.68
C ASP A 904 13.28 8.51 71.13
N GLU A 905 13.40 9.70 71.73
CA GLU A 905 13.80 9.86 73.15
C GLU A 905 12.81 9.18 74.13
N LYS A 906 11.56 8.96 73.73
CA LYS A 906 10.56 8.20 74.51
C LYS A 906 10.63 6.68 74.27
N ILE A 907 11.31 6.24 73.23
CA ILE A 907 11.56 4.82 72.95
C ILE A 907 12.87 4.37 73.63
N GLU A 908 13.84 5.27 73.80
CA GLU A 908 15.09 4.98 74.53
C GLU A 908 14.97 5.10 76.08
N GLN A 909 13.85 5.59 76.63
CA GLN A 909 13.58 5.63 78.07
C GLN A 909 12.33 4.83 78.47
N GLY A 910 12.48 3.51 78.56
CA GLY A 910 11.54 2.62 79.25
C GLY A 910 11.96 2.37 80.70
N ASP A 911 10.98 2.36 81.61
CA ASP A 911 11.07 2.11 83.07
C ASP A 911 11.91 3.16 83.86
N GLU A 912 11.44 3.77 84.96
CA GLU A 912 10.73 3.19 86.11
C GLU A 912 9.63 4.08 86.75
N VAL A 913 8.52 3.42 87.15
CA VAL A 913 7.85 3.49 88.47
C VAL A 913 7.32 4.85 89.03
N SER A 914 5.99 4.99 88.93
CA SER A 914 5.03 5.55 89.92
C SER A 914 4.86 7.08 90.15
N GLY A 915 3.58 7.49 90.23
CA GLY A 915 3.10 8.21 91.42
C GLY A 915 2.30 9.52 91.24
N LEU A 916 1.07 9.53 91.78
CA LEU A 916 0.34 10.67 92.35
C LEU A 916 -0.17 11.83 91.46
N ASP A 917 -1.46 11.70 91.12
CA ASP A 917 -2.54 12.67 91.43
C ASP A 917 -2.45 14.18 91.07
N SER A 918 -3.20 14.49 90.01
CA SER A 918 -4.40 15.35 90.06
C SER A 918 -4.30 16.89 89.97
N GLN A 919 -5.40 17.47 89.46
CA GLN A 919 -5.81 18.88 89.44
C GLN A 919 -4.99 19.89 88.60
N LEU A 920 -5.64 20.43 87.56
CA LEU A 920 -5.89 21.87 87.26
C LEU A 920 -6.27 21.96 85.76
N VAL A 921 -7.50 22.26 85.30
CA VAL A 921 -8.49 23.34 85.58
C VAL A 921 -8.32 24.57 84.65
N VAL A 922 -9.29 24.70 83.73
CA VAL A 922 -9.83 25.95 83.11
C VAL A 922 -9.06 26.67 81.97
N ASP A 923 -9.71 26.59 80.79
CA ASP A 923 -10.07 27.62 79.79
C ASP A 923 -9.08 28.64 79.18
N ASN A 924 -9.27 28.77 77.86
CA ASN A 924 -9.37 30.00 77.04
C ASN A 924 -8.61 31.28 77.47
N LEU A 925 -7.70 31.73 76.60
CA LEU A 925 -7.52 33.16 76.30
C LEU A 925 -7.54 33.40 74.79
N GLU A 926 -8.44 34.28 74.35
CA GLU A 926 -8.57 34.75 72.96
C GLU A 926 -7.50 35.83 72.62
N PRO A 927 -7.53 36.43 71.41
CA PRO A 927 -8.42 37.60 71.23
C PRO A 927 -9.40 37.53 70.03
N LYS A 928 -10.64 37.92 70.36
CA LYS A 928 -11.77 38.51 69.60
C LYS A 928 -11.41 39.36 68.36
N LEU A 929 -12.35 39.67 67.44
CA LEU A 929 -13.76 40.11 67.57
C LEU A 929 -14.70 39.36 66.59
N GLU A 930 -15.87 38.83 67.02
CA GLU A 930 -17.25 39.44 67.03
C GLU A 930 -17.82 39.76 65.63
N PHE A 931 -19.09 39.55 65.25
CA PHE A 931 -20.37 39.04 65.85
C PHE A 931 -21.35 38.75 64.66
N ASN A 932 -22.54 38.11 64.66
CA ASN A 932 -23.43 37.29 65.53
C ASN A 932 -24.43 36.56 64.54
N GLY A 933 -25.47 35.74 64.82
CA GLY A 933 -26.14 35.15 66.00
C GLY A 933 -27.49 34.48 65.59
N SER A 934 -28.14 33.70 66.48
CA SER A 934 -29.57 33.20 66.46
C SER A 934 -30.10 32.42 65.21
N SER A 935 -30.45 31.12 65.19
CA SER A 935 -31.44 30.26 65.95
C SER A 935 -32.89 30.26 65.39
N GLY A 936 -33.68 29.16 65.28
CA GLY A 936 -33.44 27.70 65.43
C GLY A 936 -34.72 26.83 65.66
N MET A 937 -34.66 25.52 65.30
CA MET A 937 -35.42 24.33 65.82
C MET A 937 -36.92 24.01 65.49
N GLU A 938 -37.28 22.69 65.54
CA GLU A 938 -38.65 22.02 65.56
C GLU A 938 -39.55 22.09 64.29
N SER A 939 -40.57 21.26 63.95
CA SER A 939 -41.18 19.92 64.31
C SER A 939 -42.34 19.59 63.27
N SER A 940 -43.07 18.45 63.11
CA SER A 940 -43.00 16.98 63.39
C SER A 940 -44.19 16.18 62.74
N ASP A 941 -44.02 14.86 62.46
CA ASP A 941 -45.01 13.72 62.45
C ASP A 941 -46.22 13.51 61.47
N LEU A 942 -46.31 12.28 60.89
CA LEU A 942 -47.46 11.31 60.70
C LEU A 942 -48.76 11.70 59.90
N ASP A 943 -49.62 10.82 59.33
CA ASP A 943 -49.65 9.39 58.85
C ASP A 943 -51.03 9.09 58.13
N VAL A 944 -51.24 7.85 57.60
CA VAL A 944 -52.53 7.17 57.23
C VAL A 944 -53.08 7.30 55.78
N GLY A 945 -53.62 6.19 55.22
CA GLY A 945 -54.38 6.14 53.94
C GLY A 945 -55.13 4.80 53.71
N ARG A 946 -55.95 4.66 52.63
CA ARG A 946 -56.52 3.41 52.07
C ARG A 946 -57.50 3.61 50.87
N SER A 947 -57.54 2.65 49.93
CA SER A 947 -58.74 2.14 49.20
C SER A 947 -59.56 3.06 48.26
N GLU A 948 -60.13 2.65 47.10
CA GLU A 948 -60.04 1.40 46.29
C GLU A 948 -60.44 1.69 44.79
N ILE A 949 -61.01 0.71 44.05
CA ILE A 949 -61.49 0.76 42.63
C ILE A 949 -62.99 0.33 42.57
N VAL A 950 -63.83 0.45 41.53
CA VAL A 950 -63.80 0.57 40.04
C VAL A 950 -65.09 1.34 39.57
N ALA A 951 -65.46 1.70 38.32
CA ALA A 951 -65.06 1.50 36.90
C ALA A 951 -65.41 2.81 36.09
N ASN A 952 -65.64 2.94 34.76
CA ASN A 952 -65.83 2.04 33.60
C ASN A 952 -65.57 2.76 32.24
N GLU A 953 -65.73 2.10 31.08
CA GLU A 953 -65.29 2.58 29.75
C GLU A 953 -66.39 3.06 28.76
N SER A 954 -66.02 3.96 27.82
CA SER A 954 -66.44 3.87 26.39
C SER A 954 -65.60 4.75 25.41
N ASN A 955 -64.91 4.09 24.47
CA ASN A 955 -64.45 4.49 23.10
C ASN A 955 -64.80 5.88 22.50
N SER A 956 -63.99 6.49 21.59
CA SER A 956 -62.68 6.09 21.01
C SER A 956 -62.04 7.19 20.15
N ASN A 957 -60.71 7.39 20.27
CA ASN A 957 -59.78 7.68 19.17
C ASN A 957 -58.34 7.60 19.70
N LEU A 958 -57.43 6.87 19.04
CA LEU A 958 -56.11 6.55 19.61
C LEU A 958 -54.97 7.45 19.10
N GLY A 959 -54.26 8.06 20.04
CA GLY A 959 -52.85 8.46 19.93
C GLY A 959 -52.18 8.05 21.25
N LEU A 960 -51.17 7.18 21.20
CA LEU A 960 -50.63 6.52 22.41
C LEU A 960 -49.74 7.47 23.23
N SER A 961 -50.15 7.74 24.47
CA SER A 961 -49.34 8.36 25.51
C SER A 961 -49.73 7.81 26.89
N GLY A 962 -48.79 7.84 27.84
CA GLY A 962 -49.05 7.52 29.25
C GLY A 962 -48.97 6.03 29.63
N ILE A 963 -47.75 5.50 29.72
CA ILE A 963 -47.43 4.55 30.81
C ILE A 963 -47.15 5.43 32.04
N GLY A 964 -47.81 5.17 33.16
CA GLY A 964 -47.57 5.91 34.41
C GLY A 964 -46.18 5.60 34.99
N LEU A 965 -45.53 6.59 35.58
CA LEU A 965 -44.30 6.38 36.35
C LEU A 965 -44.58 5.53 37.59
N GLY A 966 -43.56 4.79 38.03
CA GLY A 966 -43.61 4.09 39.30
C GLY A 966 -43.18 4.95 40.48
N SER A 967 -42.96 4.26 41.60
CA SER A 967 -42.59 4.86 42.89
C SER A 967 -41.29 5.66 42.85
N ARG A 968 -40.33 5.27 42.00
CA ARG A 968 -39.02 5.90 41.86
C ARG A 968 -39.07 7.05 40.87
N GLY A 969 -39.80 6.90 39.77
CA GLY A 969 -40.04 7.96 38.80
C GLY A 969 -40.70 9.19 39.42
N GLU A 970 -41.72 9.01 40.27
CA GLU A 970 -42.36 10.13 40.97
C GLU A 970 -41.44 10.77 42.02
N ARG A 971 -40.64 10.01 42.79
CA ARG A 971 -39.62 10.59 43.69
C ARG A 971 -38.56 11.40 42.93
N ILE A 972 -38.15 10.93 41.75
CA ILE A 972 -37.24 11.66 40.87
C ILE A 972 -37.91 12.96 40.38
N ARG A 973 -39.18 12.92 39.96
CA ARG A 973 -39.95 14.11 39.57
C ARG A 973 -40.02 15.12 40.72
N GLU A 974 -40.58 14.75 41.88
CA GLU A 974 -40.76 15.63 43.03
C GLU A 974 -39.45 16.34 43.45
N LYS A 975 -38.34 15.59 43.48
CA LYS A 975 -37.04 16.10 43.90
C LYS A 975 -36.44 17.08 42.88
N LEU A 976 -36.69 16.89 41.59
CA LEU A 976 -36.28 17.83 40.54
C LEU A 976 -37.18 19.06 40.50
N GLU A 977 -38.50 18.90 40.66
CA GLU A 977 -39.45 20.01 40.71
C GLU A 977 -39.16 20.97 41.87
N ARG A 978 -38.98 20.43 43.07
CA ARG A 978 -38.74 21.22 44.29
C ARG A 978 -37.44 22.01 44.25
N GLU A 979 -36.35 21.37 43.81
CA GLU A 979 -34.99 21.91 43.93
C GLU A 979 -34.53 22.70 42.69
N LEU A 980 -35.06 22.39 41.49
CA LEU A 980 -34.69 23.07 40.24
C LEU A 980 -35.79 23.98 39.67
N LYS A 981 -37.02 23.93 40.20
CA LYS A 981 -38.17 24.77 39.80
C LYS A 981 -38.30 24.89 38.27
N PRO A 982 -38.42 23.77 37.55
CA PRO A 982 -38.39 23.75 36.09
C PRO A 982 -39.62 24.43 35.48
N VAL A 983 -39.40 25.02 34.31
CA VAL A 983 -40.44 25.57 33.43
C VAL A 983 -41.03 24.47 32.53
N GLU A 984 -40.22 23.46 32.22
CA GLU A 984 -40.66 22.20 31.58
C GLU A 984 -39.90 21.06 32.25
N LEU A 985 -40.61 20.01 32.66
CA LEU A 985 -40.04 18.76 33.16
C LEU A 985 -40.74 17.58 32.49
N ASP A 986 -39.93 16.70 31.91
CA ASP A 986 -40.35 15.37 31.48
C ASP A 986 -39.48 14.30 32.16
N VAL A 987 -40.11 13.21 32.55
CA VAL A 987 -39.52 12.08 33.28
C VAL A 987 -40.17 10.82 32.70
N GLU A 988 -39.38 10.00 32.02
CA GLU A 988 -39.81 8.76 31.38
C GLU A 988 -38.99 7.58 31.93
N ASP A 989 -39.66 6.55 32.45
CA ASP A 989 -39.04 5.27 32.75
C ASP A 989 -38.87 4.46 31.46
N ILE A 990 -37.62 4.15 31.09
CA ILE A 990 -37.26 3.33 29.92
C ILE A 990 -36.73 1.95 30.32
N SER A 991 -36.86 1.54 31.59
CA SER A 991 -36.32 0.27 32.10
C SER A 991 -36.84 -0.96 31.35
N TYR A 992 -38.05 -0.88 30.79
CA TYR A 992 -38.62 -1.93 29.94
C TYR A 992 -37.78 -2.19 28.66
N GLN A 993 -37.06 -1.19 28.15
CA GLN A 993 -36.17 -1.31 26.99
C GLN A 993 -34.87 -2.07 27.33
N HIS A 994 -34.54 -2.20 28.62
CA HIS A 994 -33.32 -2.84 29.14
C HIS A 994 -33.59 -4.17 29.87
N ALA A 995 -34.82 -4.70 29.77
CA ALA A 995 -35.28 -5.94 30.39
C ALA A 995 -34.58 -7.20 29.83
N GLY A 996 -33.35 -7.44 30.29
CA GLY A 996 -32.53 -8.58 29.90
C GLY A 996 -31.06 -8.53 30.39
N HIS A 997 -30.57 -7.37 30.82
CA HIS A 997 -29.23 -7.24 31.40
C HIS A 997 -29.12 -7.85 32.81
N ALA A 998 -27.92 -8.30 33.17
CA ALA A 998 -27.67 -9.09 34.37
C ALA A 998 -28.01 -8.40 35.72
N GLY A 999 -28.08 -7.05 35.74
CA GLY A 999 -28.45 -6.28 36.94
C GLY A 999 -29.94 -6.35 37.31
N VAL A 1000 -30.83 -6.77 36.41
CA VAL A 1000 -32.30 -6.72 36.61
C VAL A 1000 -32.83 -7.85 37.53
N LYS A 1001 -31.95 -8.70 38.09
CA LYS A 1001 -32.34 -9.75 39.04
C LYS A 1001 -32.37 -9.25 40.49
N GLY A 1002 -33.42 -8.52 40.84
CA GLY A 1002 -33.77 -8.21 42.24
C GLY A 1002 -34.21 -6.77 42.51
N SER A 1003 -34.20 -5.90 41.50
CA SER A 1003 -34.66 -4.51 41.62
C SER A 1003 -36.16 -4.35 41.31
N ASP A 1004 -36.71 -3.24 41.80
CA ASP A 1004 -38.09 -2.76 41.71
C ASP A 1004 -38.59 -2.41 40.28
N GLY A 1005 -37.92 -2.90 39.23
CA GLY A 1005 -38.21 -2.62 37.82
C GLY A 1005 -37.64 -1.28 37.34
N GLU A 1006 -37.89 -0.22 38.11
CA GLU A 1006 -37.47 1.16 37.83
C GLU A 1006 -35.94 1.34 38.00
N THR A 1007 -35.18 1.38 36.91
CA THR A 1007 -33.70 1.40 36.91
C THR A 1007 -33.04 2.27 35.83
N HIS A 1008 -33.76 2.70 34.78
CA HIS A 1008 -33.23 3.49 33.66
C HIS A 1008 -34.23 4.58 33.28
N PHE A 1009 -33.82 5.86 33.33
CA PHE A 1009 -34.73 7.00 33.08
C PHE A 1009 -34.19 7.99 32.05
N ASN A 1010 -35.10 8.56 31.26
CA ASN A 1010 -34.89 9.77 30.48
C ASN A 1010 -35.43 10.98 31.26
N LEU A 1011 -34.63 12.05 31.34
CA LEU A 1011 -35.00 13.32 31.97
C LEU A 1011 -34.83 14.47 30.97
N LYS A 1012 -35.89 15.27 30.78
CA LYS A 1012 -35.82 16.57 30.09
C LYS A 1012 -36.18 17.66 31.07
N ILE A 1013 -35.24 18.57 31.35
CA ILE A 1013 -35.38 19.61 32.38
C ILE A 1013 -35.04 20.95 31.74
N VAL A 1014 -36.00 21.88 31.75
CA VAL A 1014 -35.81 23.27 31.33
C VAL A 1014 -35.96 24.15 32.57
N SER A 1015 -34.92 24.90 32.97
CA SER A 1015 -34.98 25.75 34.17
C SER A 1015 -34.14 27.02 34.07
N ASN A 1016 -34.64 28.09 34.69
CA ASN A 1016 -33.89 29.33 34.93
C ASN A 1016 -32.66 29.09 35.83
N GLU A 1017 -32.68 28.07 36.68
CA GLU A 1017 -31.53 27.66 37.49
C GLU A 1017 -30.36 27.13 36.66
N PHE A 1018 -30.50 26.99 35.34
CA PHE A 1018 -29.40 26.59 34.46
C PHE A 1018 -28.71 27.77 33.78
N GLU A 1019 -29.21 29.01 33.98
CA GLU A 1019 -28.71 30.19 33.28
C GLU A 1019 -27.31 30.60 33.75
N GLY A 1020 -26.44 30.95 32.80
CA GLY A 1020 -25.00 31.15 33.03
C GLY A 1020 -24.22 29.90 33.50
N LYS A 1021 -24.86 28.75 33.73
CA LYS A 1021 -24.21 27.49 34.14
C LYS A 1021 -23.97 26.63 32.90
N SER A 1022 -22.73 26.18 32.68
CA SER A 1022 -22.40 25.27 31.56
C SER A 1022 -23.08 23.90 31.70
N LEU A 1023 -23.32 23.20 30.58
CA LEU A 1023 -24.00 21.90 30.54
C LEU A 1023 -23.45 20.89 31.59
N VAL A 1024 -22.13 20.79 31.73
CA VAL A 1024 -21.48 19.93 32.74
C VAL A 1024 -21.82 20.34 34.18
N LYS A 1025 -21.98 21.65 34.47
CA LYS A 1025 -22.46 22.12 35.78
C LYS A 1025 -23.95 21.78 35.99
N ARG A 1026 -24.80 21.93 34.97
CA ARG A 1026 -26.22 21.56 35.03
C ARG A 1026 -26.39 20.07 35.33
N HIS A 1027 -25.67 19.22 34.59
CA HIS A 1027 -25.67 17.78 34.81
C HIS A 1027 -25.15 17.44 36.22
N ARG A 1028 -24.07 18.06 36.70
CA ARG A 1028 -23.59 17.85 38.08
C ARG A 1028 -24.59 18.27 39.15
N MET A 1029 -25.42 19.29 38.94
CA MET A 1029 -26.52 19.62 39.85
C MET A 1029 -27.57 18.50 39.88
N ILE A 1030 -28.00 18.01 38.70
CA ILE A 1030 -28.99 16.93 38.58
C ILE A 1030 -28.48 15.63 39.20
N TYR A 1031 -27.25 15.21 38.88
CA TYR A 1031 -26.60 14.04 39.50
C TYR A 1031 -26.47 14.19 41.02
N GLY A 1032 -26.08 15.37 41.53
CA GLY A 1032 -26.00 15.63 42.97
C GLY A 1032 -27.35 15.59 43.68
N LEU A 1033 -28.44 15.96 43.01
CA LEU A 1033 -29.81 15.82 43.54
C LEU A 1033 -30.28 14.36 43.53
N LEU A 1034 -29.90 13.56 42.54
CA LEU A 1034 -30.36 12.18 42.38
C LEU A 1034 -29.40 11.13 42.99
N GLN A 1035 -28.36 11.56 43.72
CA GLN A 1035 -27.34 10.70 44.34
C GLN A 1035 -27.96 9.55 45.16
N ASP A 1036 -28.95 9.85 46.01
CA ASP A 1036 -29.60 8.84 46.87
C ASP A 1036 -30.32 7.74 46.05
N GLU A 1037 -30.87 8.07 44.88
CA GLU A 1037 -31.53 7.10 44.00
C GLU A 1037 -30.51 6.27 43.21
N LEU A 1038 -29.38 6.87 42.84
CA LEU A 1038 -28.24 6.19 42.20
C LEU A 1038 -27.60 5.16 43.14
N GLU A 1039 -27.38 5.53 44.41
CA GLU A 1039 -26.96 4.58 45.45
C GLU A 1039 -28.07 3.56 45.76
N GLY A 1040 -29.33 3.95 45.65
CA GLY A 1040 -30.51 3.09 45.71
C GLY A 1040 -30.81 2.22 44.48
N GLY A 1041 -29.89 2.09 43.51
CA GLY A 1041 -30.01 1.14 42.39
C GLY A 1041 -30.49 1.69 41.04
N LEU A 1042 -30.62 3.02 40.88
CA LEU A 1042 -30.80 3.65 39.58
C LEU A 1042 -29.51 3.47 38.73
N HIS A 1043 -29.61 2.77 37.59
CA HIS A 1043 -28.46 2.34 36.79
C HIS A 1043 -28.12 3.26 35.61
N ALA A 1044 -29.11 3.99 35.04
CA ALA A 1044 -28.87 4.92 33.95
C ALA A 1044 -29.76 6.17 34.00
N LEU A 1045 -29.17 7.31 33.63
CA LEU A 1045 -29.83 8.60 33.46
C LEU A 1045 -29.42 9.24 32.13
N SER A 1046 -30.37 9.34 31.19
CA SER A 1046 -30.26 10.24 30.05
C SER A 1046 -30.79 11.61 30.46
N ILE A 1047 -30.07 12.69 30.14
CA ILE A 1047 -30.35 14.03 30.66
C ILE A 1047 -30.27 15.08 29.56
N ILE A 1048 -31.36 15.83 29.36
CA ILE A 1048 -31.44 17.02 28.50
C ILE A 1048 -31.69 18.23 29.43
N ALA A 1049 -30.67 19.06 29.66
CA ALA A 1049 -30.72 20.17 30.63
C ALA A 1049 -30.56 21.56 29.97
N LYS A 1050 -31.66 22.26 29.72
CA LYS A 1050 -31.72 23.54 28.98
C LYS A 1050 -32.15 24.75 29.83
N THR A 1051 -31.76 25.96 29.43
CA THR A 1051 -32.45 27.18 29.90
C THR A 1051 -33.69 27.46 29.04
N PRO A 1052 -34.68 28.26 29.50
CA PRO A 1052 -35.80 28.67 28.66
C PRO A 1052 -35.34 29.40 27.38
N THR A 1053 -34.29 30.22 27.50
CA THR A 1053 -33.61 30.89 26.38
C THR A 1053 -33.21 29.90 25.27
N GLU A 1054 -32.59 28.78 25.65
CA GLU A 1054 -32.16 27.70 24.73
C GLU A 1054 -33.33 26.84 24.18
N VAL A 1055 -34.57 27.12 24.57
CA VAL A 1055 -35.79 26.50 24.03
C VAL A 1055 -36.49 27.45 23.05
N ASP A 1056 -36.58 28.74 23.38
CA ASP A 1056 -37.20 29.74 22.51
C ASP A 1056 -36.30 30.13 21.32
N GLU A 1057 -34.96 30.05 21.43
CA GLU A 1057 -34.04 30.14 20.27
C GLU A 1057 -34.15 28.93 19.30
N GLY A 1058 -34.98 27.94 19.62
CA GLY A 1058 -35.17 26.70 18.85
C GLY A 1058 -36.60 26.47 18.33
N ARG A 1059 -37.39 27.53 18.15
CA ARG A 1059 -38.79 27.49 17.67
C ARG A 1059 -39.01 28.33 16.40
#